data_AF-A0A5C7GMM9-F1
#
_entry.id   AF-A0A5C7GMM9-F1
#
_cell.length_a   1.000
_cell.length_b   1.000
_cell.length_c   1.000
_cell.angle_alpha   90.00
_cell.angle_beta   90.00
_cell.angle_gamma   90.00
#
_symmetry.space_group_name_H-M   'P 1'
#
loop_
_entity.id
_entity.type
_entity.pdbx_description
1 polymer ?
#
loop_
_entity_poly.entity_id
_entity_poly.type
_entity_poly.pdbx_seq_one_letter_code
_entity_poly.pdbx_strand_id
1 'polypeptide(L)'
;MSNRIEIIKGFPFIVLIFSLMSIEAQVTLSTDFSDDTKKNEPLHNIWSIANRISPKNGSNIRPGLKMNTIRMIGGIKKVVNGQNVKDLDFDTCLYDSINNQYVYRFDPLIDRLNKIVNSQTEIHQIVLDQPPWAFQHGYTFIPEGTRDNINFREDEQISTYGNSLPPANKQAYHDYIKALMTKLVETYGEEKVLSWRFRVGSEIETPDHWFGTKQDFIEHFENTEKAVRAVLPNAVVGLHTRAPDFLYKNGTILNYKGEPFASFASSLIEYCADNNVRYDFWGVSSYVVIGNSDLRNMQGKYDKLFADLVNHPKWNANATIDLMEYNTVTTMNGADGKGTIPAETSHAEIVELYFSNIFYKNKDKGLDLAYRWNNRTGSQEAPGISALNSMNDKIHYSTTISGTPQTSTNDLDAIFSRKENAKEFDVLIYNYNNNSIDYKNSENINVTFASELSEGETLYYRSIAYGKENNKLQNFLINNSGYVKSGFDEKGDPNRILTEAGLAAYEAYENPNPHAYGEWKSITTTARNDGESGSVISVDTELPSFAFEKIEFRTEDFFFKTIAPATVVWTTSEDFAPWTAVTAGINVNTDDDKLTLNYSSGFALPMAAITGLNINSDLYETLQLVVRNNTEDTSLQMAANIPGAEFATGRKKITIPNDNEWHTINVDLTNWSHWAGIITEFKVYERVNTGSIVFDRIEFIPKGDVEVFDVILNKEGNGLLNYSSGTSYGGQQFDLNAIAEQGWIFQGWTGDIVSTENPLTITVNSNLNITATFVQDGLSVDENKLNNAFTVFPNPSSNGLFTIKSNSKELWEVYSLTGVKVLSGKGKTVDISRFSNGIYIIKMDNAFKKVLFN
;
A
#
# COMPACT_ATOMS: atom_id res chain seq x y z
N MET A 1 55.59 -17.34 72.56
CA MET A 1 56.33 -16.14 72.13
C MET A 1 56.57 -16.23 70.63
N SER A 2 56.20 -15.18 69.88
CA SER A 2 56.65 -14.80 68.52
C SER A 2 56.58 -15.85 67.40
N ASN A 3 55.68 -15.70 66.41
CA ASN A 3 55.76 -14.81 65.23
C ASN A 3 56.52 -15.44 64.04
N ARG A 4 55.79 -15.89 62.99
CA ARG A 4 55.60 -15.17 61.69
C ARG A 4 55.11 -16.10 60.57
N ILE A 5 53.96 -15.71 60.01
CA ILE A 5 53.59 -15.55 58.59
C ILE A 5 53.64 -16.80 57.68
N GLU A 6 52.46 -17.28 57.28
CA GLU A 6 52.21 -17.86 55.96
C GLU A 6 51.10 -17.07 55.24
N ILE A 7 51.37 -16.73 53.99
CA ILE A 7 50.51 -15.98 53.07
C ILE A 7 49.57 -16.97 52.38
N ILE A 8 48.27 -16.80 52.57
CA ILE A 8 47.23 -17.52 51.83
C ILE A 8 47.06 -16.84 50.46
N LYS A 9 47.40 -17.56 49.38
CA LYS A 9 47.03 -17.16 48.00
C LYS A 9 45.58 -17.58 47.72
N GLY A 10 44.67 -16.62 47.72
CA GLY A 10 43.32 -16.78 47.18
C GLY A 10 43.34 -16.77 45.66
N PHE A 11 42.78 -17.81 45.04
CA PHE A 11 42.38 -17.80 43.63
C PHE A 11 41.05 -17.04 43.51
N PRO A 12 40.92 -16.02 42.65
CA PRO A 12 39.66 -15.34 42.45
C PRO A 12 38.71 -16.23 41.65
N PHE A 13 37.50 -16.39 42.19
CA PHE A 13 36.34 -16.95 41.50
C PHE A 13 36.00 -16.00 40.34
N ILE A 14 36.32 -16.39 39.10
CA ILE A 14 35.87 -15.67 37.91
C ILE A 14 34.42 -16.06 37.68
N VAL A 15 33.51 -15.18 38.08
CA VAL A 15 32.13 -15.19 37.59
C VAL A 15 32.19 -14.79 36.12
N LEU A 16 32.10 -15.77 35.22
CA LEU A 16 31.85 -15.51 33.81
C LEU A 16 30.41 -15.00 33.70
N ILE A 17 30.26 -13.67 33.70
CA ILE A 17 29.06 -13.02 33.19
C ILE A 17 29.04 -13.35 31.71
N PHE A 18 28.13 -14.23 31.28
CA PHE A 18 27.76 -14.30 29.88
C PHE A 18 27.07 -12.97 29.58
N SER A 19 27.83 -11.99 29.06
CA SER A 19 27.22 -10.91 28.31
C SER A 19 26.57 -11.58 27.10
N LEU A 20 25.25 -11.69 27.10
CA LEU A 20 24.50 -11.65 25.86
C LEU A 20 25.02 -10.41 25.14
N MET A 21 25.81 -10.59 24.07
CA MET A 21 26.10 -9.48 23.18
C MET A 21 24.74 -9.06 22.65
N SER A 22 24.17 -7.97 23.17
CA SER A 22 23.16 -7.24 22.43
C SER A 22 23.83 -6.90 21.11
N ILE A 23 23.28 -7.41 20.01
CA ILE A 23 23.61 -6.89 18.70
C ILE A 23 23.09 -5.46 18.76
N GLU A 24 23.96 -4.48 19.04
CA GLU A 24 23.59 -3.08 18.82
C GLU A 24 23.28 -2.97 17.34
N ALA A 25 22.02 -2.67 17.03
CA ALA A 25 21.61 -2.46 15.66
C ALA A 25 22.47 -1.35 15.05
N GLN A 26 22.86 -1.58 13.81
CA GLN A 26 23.88 -0.76 13.18
C GLN A 26 23.30 0.54 12.60
N VAL A 27 22.05 0.45 12.14
CA VAL A 27 21.28 1.58 11.63
C VAL A 27 19.98 1.64 12.41
N THR A 28 19.61 2.84 12.84
CA THR A 28 18.31 3.10 13.45
C THR A 28 17.49 3.96 12.51
N LEU A 29 16.29 3.50 12.19
CA LEU A 29 15.27 4.24 11.45
C LEU A 29 14.18 4.62 12.43
N SER A 30 13.92 5.93 12.59
CA SER A 30 13.01 6.39 13.62
C SER A 30 12.12 7.56 13.24
N THR A 31 11.01 7.70 13.98
CA THR A 31 10.16 8.89 13.96
C THR A 31 9.55 9.15 15.34
N ASP A 32 8.88 10.28 15.51
CA ASP A 32 8.03 10.56 16.66
C ASP A 32 6.61 10.86 16.17
N PHE A 33 5.68 9.93 16.42
CA PHE A 33 4.28 10.08 16.02
C PHE A 33 3.51 11.11 16.85
N SER A 34 4.05 11.49 18.01
CA SER A 34 3.52 12.54 18.88
C SER A 34 4.04 13.94 18.53
N ASP A 35 5.06 14.05 17.67
CA ASP A 35 5.60 15.33 17.22
C ASP A 35 4.89 15.82 15.95
N ASP A 36 4.02 16.82 16.09
CA ASP A 36 3.29 17.43 14.98
C ASP A 36 4.22 18.07 13.93
N THR A 37 5.45 18.44 14.28
CA THR A 37 6.41 19.01 13.32
C THR A 37 6.97 17.96 12.36
N LYS A 38 6.77 16.67 12.65
CA LYS A 38 7.17 15.55 11.78
C LYS A 38 6.07 15.15 10.80
N LYS A 39 4.82 15.60 11.01
CA LYS A 39 3.68 15.28 10.15
C LYS A 39 3.86 15.90 8.77
N ASN A 40 3.69 15.07 7.76
CA ASN A 40 3.60 15.43 6.36
C ASN A 40 2.17 15.15 5.86
N GLU A 41 1.89 15.48 4.61
CA GLU A 41 0.63 15.15 3.95
C GLU A 41 0.34 13.63 3.98
N PRO A 42 -0.94 13.22 3.96
CA PRO A 42 -1.32 11.81 3.89
C PRO A 42 -0.70 11.10 2.68
N LEU A 43 -0.36 9.83 2.85
CA LEU A 43 0.12 8.98 1.77
C LEU A 43 -0.99 8.73 0.74
N HIS A 44 -0.63 8.73 -0.54
CA HIS A 44 -1.54 8.41 -1.64
C HIS A 44 -0.82 7.62 -2.73
N ASN A 45 -1.56 6.90 -3.56
CA ASN A 45 -0.97 6.12 -4.65
C ASN A 45 -0.42 7.04 -5.77
N ILE A 46 0.89 7.32 -5.70
CA ILE A 46 1.58 8.12 -6.72
C ILE A 46 1.64 7.41 -8.08
N TRP A 47 1.48 6.09 -8.12
CA TRP A 47 1.64 5.22 -9.30
C TRP A 47 0.31 4.90 -10.01
N SER A 48 -0.70 5.73 -9.77
CA SER A 48 -2.07 5.53 -10.22
C SER A 48 -2.31 5.84 -11.71
N ILE A 49 -1.28 6.28 -12.46
CA ILE A 49 -1.39 6.73 -13.86
C ILE A 49 -0.63 5.81 -14.81
N ALA A 50 -1.30 5.39 -15.89
CA ALA A 50 -0.73 4.59 -16.97
C ALA A 50 -0.62 5.38 -18.28
N ASN A 51 0.57 5.33 -18.91
CA ASN A 51 0.80 5.97 -20.20
C ASN A 51 0.28 5.12 -21.38
N ARG A 52 -0.45 5.73 -22.32
CA ARG A 52 -0.90 5.09 -23.56
C ARG A 52 -0.76 5.98 -24.77
N ILE A 53 -0.10 5.44 -25.80
CA ILE A 53 0.11 6.11 -27.08
C ILE A 53 -1.06 5.78 -28.01
N SER A 54 -1.78 6.82 -28.43
CA SER A 54 -2.81 6.79 -29.47
C SER A 54 -3.80 5.61 -29.39
N PRO A 55 -4.40 5.30 -28.22
CA PRO A 55 -5.34 4.19 -28.08
C PRO A 55 -6.51 4.29 -29.09
N LYS A 56 -6.67 3.26 -29.93
CA LYS A 56 -7.74 3.20 -30.95
C LYS A 56 -8.95 2.35 -30.54
N ASN A 57 -8.76 1.46 -29.56
CA ASN A 57 -9.70 0.39 -29.19
C ASN A 57 -10.20 0.49 -27.74
N GLY A 58 -10.12 1.68 -27.13
CA GLY A 58 -10.47 1.87 -25.72
C GLY A 58 -9.32 1.55 -24.77
N SER A 59 -9.65 1.30 -23.51
CA SER A 59 -8.67 1.02 -22.48
C SER A 59 -8.09 -0.39 -22.57
N ASN A 60 -6.78 -0.49 -22.37
CA ASN A 60 -6.04 -1.73 -22.19
C ASN A 60 -5.07 -1.60 -21.01
N ILE A 61 -5.47 -0.83 -19.99
CA ILE A 61 -4.69 -0.63 -18.77
C ILE A 61 -5.16 -1.57 -17.66
N ARG A 62 -4.33 -1.79 -16.65
CA ARG A 62 -4.70 -2.56 -15.46
C ARG A 62 -5.88 -1.87 -14.75
N PRO A 63 -6.92 -2.60 -14.31
CA PRO A 63 -8.03 -2.02 -13.55
C PRO A 63 -7.57 -1.20 -12.33
N GLY A 64 -8.32 -0.15 -12.00
CA GLY A 64 -8.00 0.76 -10.88
C GLY A 64 -7.04 1.90 -11.20
N LEU A 65 -6.49 1.96 -12.42
CA LEU A 65 -5.62 3.05 -12.88
C LEU A 65 -6.37 4.07 -13.73
N LYS A 66 -5.79 5.28 -13.83
CA LYS A 66 -6.23 6.32 -14.77
C LYS A 66 -5.29 6.40 -15.97
N MET A 67 -5.79 6.88 -17.10
CA MET A 67 -5.05 6.92 -18.36
C MET A 67 -4.50 8.31 -18.68
N ASN A 68 -3.20 8.39 -18.93
CA ASN A 68 -2.60 9.48 -19.69
C ASN A 68 -2.55 9.11 -21.18
N THR A 69 -3.16 9.93 -22.04
CA THR A 69 -3.29 9.66 -23.47
C THR A 69 -2.35 10.54 -24.31
N ILE A 70 -1.42 9.90 -25.00
CA ILE A 70 -0.33 10.55 -25.74
C ILE A 70 -0.63 10.48 -27.24
N ARG A 71 -0.42 11.58 -27.99
CA ARG A 71 -0.61 11.65 -29.46
C ARG A 71 -2.02 11.27 -29.90
N MET A 72 -3.02 11.86 -29.25
CA MET A 72 -4.43 11.57 -29.51
C MET A 72 -5.04 12.45 -30.60
N ILE A 73 -4.55 13.67 -30.75
CA ILE A 73 -5.20 14.70 -31.57
C ILE A 73 -4.81 14.66 -33.05
N GLY A 74 -3.70 14.03 -33.42
CA GLY A 74 -3.27 13.94 -34.81
C GLY A 74 -1.76 13.80 -34.95
N GLY A 75 -1.24 14.10 -36.14
CA GLY A 75 0.18 14.19 -36.41
C GLY A 75 0.90 12.85 -36.35
N ILE A 76 0.17 11.73 -36.31
CA ILE A 76 0.81 10.40 -36.23
C ILE A 76 1.12 9.85 -37.62
N LYS A 77 2.09 8.94 -37.67
CA LYS A 77 2.47 8.22 -38.88
C LYS A 77 1.95 6.78 -38.87
N LYS A 78 1.86 6.19 -40.07
CA LYS A 78 1.68 4.75 -40.29
C LYS A 78 2.76 4.24 -41.24
N VAL A 79 2.98 2.93 -41.24
CA VAL A 79 3.91 2.28 -42.16
C VAL A 79 3.13 1.69 -43.32
N VAL A 80 3.48 2.08 -44.55
CA VAL A 80 2.93 1.53 -45.80
C VAL A 80 4.11 1.11 -46.68
N ASN A 81 4.15 -0.15 -47.08
CA ASN A 81 5.24 -0.71 -47.90
C ASN A 81 6.65 -0.45 -47.32
N GLY A 82 6.78 -0.51 -45.98
CA GLY A 82 8.05 -0.27 -45.27
C GLY A 82 8.45 1.20 -45.14
N GLN A 83 7.63 2.15 -45.63
CA GLN A 83 7.89 3.58 -45.51
C GLN A 83 6.92 4.24 -44.53
N ASN A 84 7.44 5.21 -43.78
CA ASN A 84 6.61 6.05 -42.91
C ASN A 84 5.82 7.05 -43.77
N VAL A 85 4.51 7.06 -43.60
CA VAL A 85 3.59 8.01 -44.25
C VAL A 85 2.66 8.63 -43.22
N LYS A 86 2.10 9.80 -43.54
CA LYS A 86 1.13 10.52 -42.70
C LYS A 86 -0.16 9.70 -42.54
N ASP A 87 -0.65 9.52 -41.31
CA ASP A 87 -1.95 8.85 -41.07
C ASP A 87 -3.09 9.87 -41.04
N LEU A 88 -3.44 10.41 -42.22
CA LEU A 88 -4.47 11.46 -42.35
C LEU A 88 -5.88 11.03 -41.89
N ASP A 89 -6.15 9.73 -41.79
CA ASP A 89 -7.42 9.21 -41.28
C ASP A 89 -7.53 9.35 -39.75
N PHE A 90 -6.39 9.46 -39.05
CA PHE A 90 -6.34 9.65 -37.61
C PHE A 90 -6.46 11.12 -37.20
N ASP A 91 -6.03 12.02 -38.10
CA ASP A 91 -5.99 13.46 -37.89
C ASP A 91 -7.38 14.07 -37.68
N THR A 92 -7.41 15.02 -36.75
CA THR A 92 -8.61 15.80 -36.43
C THR A 92 -8.71 17.12 -37.21
N CYS A 93 -7.69 17.45 -38.01
CA CYS A 93 -7.70 18.61 -38.89
C CYS A 93 -6.99 18.27 -40.18
N LEU A 94 -7.63 18.57 -41.31
CA LEU A 94 -7.06 18.50 -42.65
C LEU A 94 -6.89 19.89 -43.25
N TYR A 95 -6.05 20.01 -44.27
CA TYR A 95 -5.93 21.23 -45.05
C TYR A 95 -6.56 21.03 -46.43
N ASP A 96 -7.58 21.82 -46.72
CA ASP A 96 -8.20 21.89 -48.05
C ASP A 96 -7.46 22.92 -48.89
N SER A 97 -6.58 22.43 -49.76
CA SER A 97 -5.77 23.28 -50.64
C SER A 97 -6.54 23.95 -51.77
N ILE A 98 -7.76 23.48 -52.09
CA ILE A 98 -8.60 24.07 -53.13
C ILE A 98 -9.23 25.35 -52.61
N ASN A 99 -9.76 25.30 -51.38
CA ASN A 99 -10.43 26.43 -50.74
C ASN A 99 -9.54 27.19 -49.75
N ASN A 100 -8.28 26.77 -49.59
CA ASN A 100 -7.27 27.40 -48.72
C ASN A 100 -7.75 27.53 -47.25
N GLN A 101 -8.29 26.44 -46.71
CA GLN A 101 -8.94 26.41 -45.39
C GLN A 101 -8.60 25.16 -44.58
N TYR A 102 -8.58 25.31 -43.26
CA TYR A 102 -8.45 24.19 -42.32
C TYR A 102 -9.83 23.55 -42.09
N VAL A 103 -9.91 22.23 -42.21
CA VAL A 103 -11.15 21.46 -42.08
C VAL A 103 -11.07 20.58 -40.83
N TYR A 104 -11.87 20.92 -39.81
CA TYR A 104 -11.92 20.17 -38.56
C TYR A 104 -12.77 18.92 -38.69
N ARG A 105 -12.25 17.80 -38.18
CA ARG A 105 -12.85 16.46 -38.24
C ARG A 105 -12.67 15.77 -36.89
N PHE A 106 -13.47 16.16 -35.90
CA PHE A 106 -13.31 15.65 -34.53
C PHE A 106 -13.88 14.26 -34.30
N ASP A 107 -14.79 13.76 -35.14
CA ASP A 107 -15.47 12.47 -34.94
C ASP A 107 -14.51 11.29 -34.71
N PRO A 108 -13.40 11.12 -35.48
CA PRO A 108 -12.44 10.06 -35.20
C PRO A 108 -11.80 10.13 -33.82
N LEU A 109 -11.58 11.33 -33.27
CA LEU A 109 -11.07 11.50 -31.90
C LEU A 109 -12.16 11.17 -30.88
N ILE A 110 -13.37 11.68 -31.08
CA ILE A 110 -14.53 11.41 -30.21
C ILE A 110 -14.80 9.91 -30.14
N ASP A 111 -14.74 9.19 -31.26
CA ASP A 111 -14.91 7.73 -31.29
C ASP A 111 -13.84 7.02 -30.44
N ARG A 112 -12.59 7.47 -30.49
CA ARG A 112 -11.51 6.89 -29.65
C ARG A 112 -11.72 7.18 -28.17
N LEU A 113 -12.06 8.42 -27.82
CA LEU A 113 -12.33 8.83 -26.44
C LEU A 113 -13.55 8.11 -25.87
N ASN A 114 -14.62 7.97 -26.65
CA ASN A 114 -15.81 7.21 -26.27
C ASN A 114 -15.48 5.77 -25.91
N LYS A 115 -14.60 5.09 -26.67
CA LYS A 115 -14.17 3.73 -26.32
C LYS A 115 -13.42 3.66 -24.99
N ILE A 116 -12.68 4.70 -24.61
CA ILE A 116 -12.00 4.76 -23.30
C ILE A 116 -13.03 5.02 -22.20
N VAL A 117 -13.87 6.02 -22.35
CA VAL A 117 -14.94 6.37 -21.38
C VAL A 117 -15.88 5.18 -21.16
N ASN A 118 -16.29 4.49 -22.23
CA ASN A 118 -17.18 3.32 -22.16
C ASN A 118 -16.52 2.10 -21.52
N SER A 119 -15.18 2.03 -21.50
CA SER A 119 -14.45 0.99 -20.75
C SER A 119 -14.36 1.28 -19.25
N GLN A 120 -15.04 2.33 -18.76
CA GLN A 120 -15.04 2.79 -17.37
C GLN A 120 -13.64 3.17 -16.84
N THR A 121 -12.67 3.34 -17.74
CA THR A 121 -11.34 3.85 -17.40
C THR A 121 -11.39 5.37 -17.36
N GLU A 122 -10.98 5.95 -16.25
CA GLU A 122 -10.87 7.39 -16.13
C GLU A 122 -9.71 7.92 -16.98
N ILE A 123 -9.96 8.96 -17.76
CA ILE A 123 -8.91 9.73 -18.43
C ILE A 123 -8.38 10.73 -17.41
N HIS A 124 -7.10 10.63 -17.07
CA HIS A 124 -6.42 11.61 -16.24
C HIS A 124 -5.99 12.82 -17.07
N GLN A 125 -5.42 12.56 -18.25
CA GLN A 125 -4.76 13.58 -19.05
C GLN A 125 -4.90 13.31 -20.55
N ILE A 126 -5.18 14.36 -21.31
CA ILE A 126 -5.07 14.39 -22.77
C ILE A 126 -3.86 15.23 -23.14
N VAL A 127 -2.92 14.60 -23.86
CA VAL A 127 -1.74 15.30 -24.34
C VAL A 127 -2.05 15.97 -25.67
N LEU A 128 -1.84 17.27 -25.73
CA LEU A 128 -1.94 18.15 -26.89
C LEU A 128 -0.58 18.24 -27.59
N ASP A 129 0.05 17.10 -27.84
CA ASP A 129 1.28 16.98 -28.62
C ASP A 129 0.98 16.61 -30.07
N GLN A 130 1.98 16.79 -30.93
CA GLN A 130 1.94 16.44 -32.35
C GLN A 130 0.75 17.06 -33.09
N PRO A 131 0.86 18.34 -33.49
CA PRO A 131 -0.16 19.00 -34.29
C PRO A 131 -0.55 18.14 -35.51
N PRO A 132 -1.85 18.07 -35.87
CA PRO A 132 -2.28 17.45 -37.12
C PRO A 132 -1.43 17.90 -38.32
N TRP A 133 -1.25 17.02 -39.31
CA TRP A 133 -0.36 17.25 -40.44
C TRP A 133 -0.73 18.50 -41.26
N ALA A 134 -2.00 18.93 -41.20
CA ALA A 134 -2.49 20.18 -41.79
C ALA A 134 -1.68 21.41 -41.36
N PHE A 135 -1.13 21.42 -40.14
CA PHE A 135 -0.39 22.56 -39.60
C PHE A 135 1.05 22.67 -40.11
N GLN A 136 1.52 21.74 -40.94
CA GLN A 136 2.73 21.93 -41.73
C GLN A 136 2.49 22.81 -42.97
N HIS A 137 1.23 23.06 -43.35
CA HIS A 137 0.92 23.89 -44.51
C HIS A 137 1.49 25.31 -44.33
N GLY A 138 2.33 25.73 -45.28
CA GLY A 138 3.05 27.01 -45.24
C GLY A 138 4.57 26.85 -45.08
N TYR A 139 5.07 25.67 -44.68
CA TYR A 139 6.50 25.41 -44.68
C TYR A 139 7.05 25.12 -46.08
N THR A 140 8.26 25.62 -46.31
CA THR A 140 9.15 25.15 -47.38
C THR A 140 10.17 24.20 -46.75
N PHE A 141 10.43 23.07 -47.40
CA PHE A 141 11.41 22.09 -46.93
C PHE A 141 12.66 22.14 -47.82
N ILE A 142 13.84 22.12 -47.18
CA ILE A 142 15.14 22.05 -47.86
C ILE A 142 15.68 20.62 -47.86
N PRO A 143 16.61 20.26 -48.77
CA PRO A 143 17.14 18.90 -48.85
C PRO A 143 17.75 18.39 -47.53
N GLU A 144 17.65 17.09 -47.29
CA GLU A 144 18.30 16.41 -46.17
C GLU A 144 19.81 16.78 -46.08
N GLY A 145 20.31 16.93 -44.85
CA GLY A 145 21.71 17.29 -44.60
C GLY A 145 22.07 18.76 -44.84
N THR A 146 21.14 19.60 -45.29
CA THR A 146 21.36 21.05 -45.49
C THR A 146 20.78 21.88 -44.34
N ARG A 147 21.30 23.10 -44.14
CA ARG A 147 20.74 24.08 -43.18
C ARG A 147 20.94 25.50 -43.71
N ASP A 148 19.86 26.25 -43.82
CA ASP A 148 19.84 27.66 -44.20
C ASP A 148 19.47 28.59 -43.03
N ASN A 149 19.26 28.03 -41.83
CA ASN A 149 18.79 28.73 -40.62
C ASN A 149 17.40 29.36 -40.78
N ILE A 150 16.58 28.88 -41.71
CA ILE A 150 15.23 29.39 -42.01
C ILE A 150 14.22 28.24 -42.12
N ASN A 151 14.54 27.20 -42.87
CA ASN A 151 13.62 26.14 -43.26
C ASN A 151 13.96 24.81 -42.57
N PHE A 152 12.93 23.99 -42.34
CA PHE A 152 13.08 22.60 -41.93
C PHE A 152 13.53 21.73 -43.10
N ARG A 153 14.13 20.57 -42.81
CA ARG A 153 14.59 19.62 -43.83
C ARG A 153 13.50 18.62 -44.21
N GLU A 154 13.66 18.01 -45.39
CA GLU A 154 12.77 16.94 -45.88
C GLU A 154 12.67 15.76 -44.91
N ASP A 155 13.78 15.37 -44.25
CA ASP A 155 13.83 14.29 -43.26
C ASP A 155 13.14 14.64 -41.93
N GLU A 156 12.92 15.93 -41.65
CA GLU A 156 12.22 16.40 -40.45
C GLU A 156 10.70 16.40 -40.64
N GLN A 157 10.21 16.29 -41.88
CA GLN A 157 8.78 16.34 -42.16
C GLN A 157 8.01 15.22 -41.46
N ILE A 158 8.60 14.02 -41.30
CA ILE A 158 8.00 12.88 -40.59
C ILE A 158 9.04 12.31 -39.62
N SER A 159 8.96 12.69 -38.34
CA SER A 159 9.91 12.29 -37.31
C SER A 159 9.76 10.82 -36.87
N THR A 160 10.61 10.36 -35.96
CA THR A 160 10.44 9.07 -35.26
C THR A 160 9.06 8.94 -34.64
N TYR A 161 8.50 10.03 -34.12
CA TYR A 161 7.27 10.00 -33.34
C TYR A 161 6.04 10.52 -34.09
N GLY A 162 6.19 11.28 -35.17
CA GLY A 162 5.06 11.89 -35.89
C GLY A 162 5.41 13.29 -36.42
N ASN A 163 4.45 14.21 -36.32
CA ASN A 163 4.67 15.62 -36.63
C ASN A 163 5.30 16.32 -35.43
N SER A 164 6.58 16.66 -35.54
CA SER A 164 7.34 17.33 -34.48
C SER A 164 7.65 18.78 -34.83
N LEU A 165 6.96 19.34 -35.82
CA LEU A 165 7.15 20.73 -36.24
C LEU A 165 6.19 21.64 -35.46
N PRO A 166 6.61 22.88 -35.12
CA PRO A 166 5.68 23.91 -34.71
C PRO A 166 4.58 24.10 -35.78
N PRO A 167 3.38 24.56 -35.40
CA PRO A 167 2.38 24.96 -36.40
C PRO A 167 2.90 26.13 -37.24
N ALA A 168 2.91 26.00 -38.57
CA ALA A 168 3.31 27.06 -39.49
C ALA A 168 2.42 28.31 -39.34
N ASN A 169 1.11 28.10 -39.19
CA ASN A 169 0.14 29.14 -38.88
C ASN A 169 -0.32 29.01 -37.42
N LYS A 170 0.25 29.85 -36.55
CA LYS A 170 0.00 29.85 -35.10
C LYS A 170 -1.44 30.21 -34.74
N GLN A 171 -2.04 31.17 -35.45
CA GLN A 171 -3.43 31.58 -35.24
C GLN A 171 -4.41 30.46 -35.63
N ALA A 172 -4.18 29.81 -36.77
CA ALA A 172 -5.03 28.69 -37.19
C ALA A 172 -5.00 27.54 -36.18
N TYR A 173 -3.84 27.28 -35.56
CA TYR A 173 -3.73 26.28 -34.50
C TYR A 173 -4.45 26.71 -33.21
N HIS A 174 -4.36 27.99 -32.84
CA HIS A 174 -5.12 28.57 -31.71
C HIS A 174 -6.63 28.33 -31.89
N ASP A 175 -7.15 28.69 -33.07
CA ASP A 175 -8.57 28.56 -33.39
C ASP A 175 -9.00 27.08 -33.42
N TYR A 176 -8.12 26.19 -33.90
CA TYR A 176 -8.33 24.75 -33.86
C TYR A 176 -8.42 24.20 -32.43
N ILE A 177 -7.52 24.60 -31.51
CA ILE A 177 -7.57 24.15 -30.12
C ILE A 177 -8.84 24.66 -29.43
N LYS A 178 -9.26 25.90 -29.69
CA LYS A 178 -10.55 26.41 -29.20
C LYS A 178 -11.71 25.55 -29.71
N ALA A 179 -11.75 25.27 -31.02
CA ALA A 179 -12.78 24.43 -31.61
C ALA A 179 -12.78 23.00 -31.03
N LEU A 180 -11.58 22.43 -30.79
CA LEU A 180 -11.43 21.13 -30.14
C LEU A 180 -12.01 21.14 -28.73
N MET A 181 -11.65 22.11 -27.88
CA MET A 181 -12.19 22.21 -26.52
C MET A 181 -13.71 22.39 -26.53
N THR A 182 -14.24 23.26 -27.39
CA THR A 182 -15.69 23.42 -27.57
C THR A 182 -16.35 22.10 -27.91
N LYS A 183 -15.79 21.34 -28.86
CA LYS A 183 -16.33 20.04 -29.25
C LYS A 183 -16.29 19.00 -28.12
N LEU A 184 -15.23 18.99 -27.31
CA LEU A 184 -15.16 18.12 -26.13
C LEU A 184 -16.25 18.47 -25.12
N VAL A 185 -16.47 19.76 -24.85
CA VAL A 185 -17.52 20.23 -23.93
C VAL A 185 -18.91 19.90 -24.44
N GLU A 186 -19.18 20.12 -25.73
CA GLU A 186 -20.44 19.74 -26.37
C GLU A 186 -20.73 18.24 -26.27
N THR A 187 -19.68 17.41 -26.29
CA THR A 187 -19.81 15.94 -26.32
C THR A 187 -19.92 15.34 -24.92
N TYR A 188 -19.12 15.83 -23.96
CA TYR A 188 -18.97 15.20 -22.63
C TYR A 188 -19.52 16.05 -21.47
N GLY A 189 -19.86 17.32 -21.72
CA GLY A 189 -20.22 18.28 -20.68
C GLY A 189 -18.98 18.91 -20.02
N GLU A 190 -19.13 20.16 -19.59
CA GLU A 190 -18.04 20.96 -19.01
C GLU A 190 -17.41 20.29 -17.79
N GLU A 191 -18.22 19.81 -16.84
CA GLU A 191 -17.75 19.13 -15.63
C GLU A 191 -16.82 17.95 -15.95
N LYS A 192 -17.19 17.13 -16.94
CA LYS A 192 -16.38 15.97 -17.32
C LYS A 192 -15.07 16.37 -17.98
N VAL A 193 -15.08 17.40 -18.81
CA VAL A 193 -13.87 17.87 -19.49
C VAL A 193 -12.92 18.60 -18.53
N LEU A 194 -13.46 19.36 -17.57
CA LEU A 194 -12.70 19.98 -16.48
C LEU A 194 -12.07 18.95 -15.52
N SER A 195 -12.58 17.71 -15.50
CA SER A 195 -11.96 16.62 -14.76
C SER A 195 -10.67 16.08 -15.41
N TRP A 196 -10.34 16.50 -16.64
CA TRP A 196 -9.13 16.10 -17.36
C TRP A 196 -8.04 17.17 -17.28
N ARG A 197 -6.78 16.72 -17.31
CA ARG A 197 -5.61 17.59 -17.52
C ARG A 197 -5.28 17.72 -19.01
N PHE A 198 -4.74 18.86 -19.41
CA PHE A 198 -4.25 19.10 -20.77
C PHE A 198 -2.74 19.38 -20.75
N ARG A 199 -1.96 18.47 -21.33
CA ARG A 199 -0.50 18.60 -21.40
C ARG A 199 -0.05 19.10 -22.76
N VAL A 200 0.74 20.16 -22.81
CA VAL A 200 1.36 20.66 -24.04
C VAL A 200 2.78 20.10 -24.17
N GLY A 201 3.05 19.43 -25.28
CA GLY A 201 4.35 18.81 -25.54
C GLY A 201 4.61 17.52 -24.75
N SER A 202 5.73 16.88 -25.07
CA SER A 202 6.25 15.68 -24.39
C SER A 202 7.76 15.65 -24.56
N GLU A 203 8.54 15.75 -23.49
CA GLU A 203 10.01 15.78 -23.56
C GLU A 203 10.53 16.73 -24.65
N ILE A 204 10.03 17.97 -24.66
CA ILE A 204 10.07 18.83 -25.84
C ILE A 204 11.50 19.14 -26.33
N GLU A 205 12.50 19.02 -25.49
CA GLU A 205 13.90 19.26 -25.85
C GLU A 205 14.55 18.07 -26.58
N THR A 206 13.80 16.99 -26.84
CA THR A 206 14.26 15.86 -27.65
C THR A 206 13.94 16.11 -29.15
N PRO A 207 14.92 16.03 -30.08
CA PRO A 207 14.74 16.45 -31.48
C PRO A 207 13.53 15.84 -32.22
N ASP A 208 13.27 14.55 -32.02
CA ASP A 208 12.13 13.86 -32.62
C ASP A 208 10.78 14.18 -31.96
N HIS A 209 10.76 14.90 -30.84
CA HIS A 209 9.54 15.39 -30.19
C HIS A 209 9.22 16.83 -30.60
N TRP A 210 10.25 17.64 -30.89
CA TRP A 210 10.12 19.01 -31.37
C TRP A 210 11.37 19.43 -32.13
N PHE A 211 11.23 19.82 -33.39
CA PHE A 211 12.35 20.35 -34.19
C PHE A 211 12.51 21.87 -34.08
N GLY A 212 11.54 22.56 -33.47
CA GLY A 212 11.55 24.02 -33.32
C GLY A 212 12.60 24.52 -32.33
N THR A 213 12.72 25.84 -32.24
CA THR A 213 13.54 26.51 -31.22
C THR A 213 12.85 26.51 -29.85
N LYS A 214 13.60 26.91 -28.81
CA LYS A 214 13.02 27.25 -27.50
C LYS A 214 11.94 28.33 -27.62
N GLN A 215 12.21 29.37 -28.42
CA GLN A 215 11.26 30.46 -28.64
C GLN A 215 9.99 29.97 -29.34
N ASP A 216 10.13 29.09 -30.35
CA ASP A 216 8.98 28.49 -31.02
C ASP A 216 8.08 27.73 -30.03
N PHE A 217 8.69 27.02 -29.06
CA PHE A 217 7.91 26.29 -28.06
C PHE A 217 7.27 27.20 -27.01
N ILE A 218 7.96 28.24 -26.55
CA ILE A 218 7.38 29.26 -25.64
C ILE A 218 6.09 29.83 -26.25
N GLU A 219 6.17 30.25 -27.51
CA GLU A 219 5.02 30.79 -28.23
C GLU A 219 3.92 29.74 -28.46
N HIS A 220 4.31 28.49 -28.75
CA HIS A 220 3.36 27.39 -28.89
C HIS A 220 2.63 27.07 -27.58
N PHE A 221 3.33 27.07 -26.45
CA PHE A 221 2.76 26.82 -25.13
C PHE A 221 1.77 27.91 -24.76
N GLU A 222 2.17 29.18 -24.79
CA GLU A 222 1.28 30.32 -24.52
C GLU A 222 0.04 30.29 -25.42
N ASN A 223 0.25 30.08 -26.72
CA ASN A 223 -0.84 30.09 -27.69
C ASN A 223 -1.86 28.96 -27.44
N THR A 224 -1.38 27.77 -27.04
CA THR A 224 -2.22 26.61 -26.74
C THR A 224 -2.93 26.76 -25.40
N GLU A 225 -2.24 27.24 -24.37
CA GLU A 225 -2.80 27.51 -23.05
C GLU A 225 -3.93 28.53 -23.12
N LYS A 226 -3.71 29.65 -23.81
CA LYS A 226 -4.74 30.69 -24.03
C LYS A 226 -5.93 30.15 -24.82
N ALA A 227 -5.70 29.28 -25.80
CA ALA A 227 -6.77 28.66 -26.58
C ALA A 227 -7.64 27.75 -25.71
N VAL A 228 -7.03 26.92 -24.86
CA VAL A 228 -7.76 26.04 -23.93
C VAL A 228 -8.60 26.88 -22.96
N ARG A 229 -7.98 27.87 -22.31
CA ARG A 229 -8.66 28.69 -21.30
C ARG A 229 -9.68 29.68 -21.84
N ALA A 230 -9.62 30.01 -23.12
CA ALA A 230 -10.67 30.80 -23.77
C ALA A 230 -12.02 30.06 -23.81
N VAL A 231 -12.01 28.73 -23.73
CA VAL A 231 -13.23 27.90 -23.66
C VAL A 231 -13.47 27.42 -22.23
N LEU A 232 -12.42 27.00 -21.53
CA LEU A 232 -12.48 26.45 -20.17
C LEU A 232 -11.53 27.24 -19.24
N PRO A 233 -11.99 28.36 -18.64
CA PRO A 233 -11.13 29.23 -17.83
C PRO A 233 -10.41 28.51 -16.68
N ASN A 234 -11.07 27.49 -16.12
CA ASN A 234 -10.56 26.68 -15.01
C ASN A 234 -9.84 25.39 -15.46
N ALA A 235 -9.55 25.25 -16.76
CA ALA A 235 -8.59 24.32 -17.37
C ALA A 235 -7.42 23.93 -16.44
N VAL A 236 -7.14 22.65 -16.21
CA VAL A 236 -5.83 22.25 -15.67
C VAL A 236 -4.87 22.02 -16.83
N VAL A 237 -3.94 22.95 -17.06
CA VAL A 237 -3.03 22.97 -18.21
C VAL A 237 -1.58 22.97 -17.74
N GLY A 238 -0.75 22.14 -18.36
CA GLY A 238 0.66 22.04 -18.02
C GLY A 238 1.50 21.60 -19.20
N LEU A 239 2.77 21.32 -18.93
CA LEU A 239 3.75 21.00 -19.96
C LEU A 239 4.73 19.91 -19.50
N HIS A 240 5.56 19.40 -20.41
CA HIS A 240 6.51 18.34 -20.10
C HIS A 240 7.87 18.58 -20.77
N THR A 241 8.86 18.88 -19.94
CA THR A 241 10.25 19.11 -20.36
C THR A 241 11.16 17.95 -19.99
N ARG A 242 12.37 17.95 -20.55
CA ARG A 242 13.51 17.24 -20.00
C ARG A 242 13.99 17.91 -18.69
N ALA A 243 14.96 17.29 -18.03
CA ALA A 243 15.54 17.82 -16.80
C ALA A 243 16.16 19.23 -17.01
N PRO A 244 16.26 20.06 -15.95
CA PRO A 244 16.82 21.41 -16.05
C PRO A 244 18.24 21.51 -16.63
N ASP A 245 19.06 20.49 -16.44
CA ASP A 245 20.44 20.40 -16.93
C ASP A 245 20.58 19.75 -18.32
N PHE A 246 19.47 19.41 -18.97
CA PHE A 246 19.48 18.59 -20.17
C PHE A 246 20.20 19.26 -21.36
N LEU A 247 21.10 18.51 -21.99
CA LEU A 247 21.76 18.87 -23.25
C LEU A 247 21.87 17.63 -24.15
N TYR A 248 21.12 17.60 -25.24
CA TYR A 248 21.07 16.43 -26.11
C TYR A 248 22.39 16.22 -26.86
N LYS A 249 22.97 15.01 -26.74
CA LYS A 249 24.24 14.61 -27.38
C LYS A 249 25.33 15.68 -27.25
N ASN A 250 25.49 16.26 -26.06
CA ASN A 250 26.49 17.30 -25.75
C ASN A 250 26.42 18.52 -26.69
N GLY A 251 25.22 18.85 -27.21
CA GLY A 251 25.00 19.99 -28.10
C GLY A 251 25.47 19.80 -29.54
N THR A 252 25.83 18.57 -29.94
CA THR A 252 26.32 18.27 -31.30
C THR A 252 25.20 18.21 -32.34
N ILE A 253 23.96 17.97 -31.91
CA ILE A 253 22.77 17.99 -32.77
C ILE A 253 22.06 19.32 -32.57
N LEU A 254 21.74 19.96 -33.69
CA LEU A 254 21.22 21.33 -33.73
C LEU A 254 19.89 21.36 -34.46
N ASN A 255 18.99 22.25 -34.04
CA ASN A 255 17.71 22.50 -34.68
C ASN A 255 17.86 23.24 -36.03
N TYR A 256 16.73 23.59 -36.65
CA TYR A 256 16.72 24.25 -37.95
C TYR A 256 17.37 25.65 -37.94
N LYS A 257 17.47 26.32 -36.78
CA LYS A 257 18.19 27.61 -36.60
C LYS A 257 19.67 27.44 -36.25
N GLY A 258 20.15 26.21 -36.10
CA GLY A 258 21.53 25.94 -35.70
C GLY A 258 21.76 26.02 -34.19
N GLU A 259 20.71 25.99 -33.39
CA GLU A 259 20.80 26.00 -31.92
C GLU A 259 20.83 24.57 -31.37
N PRO A 260 21.59 24.29 -30.30
CA PRO A 260 21.58 22.98 -29.65
C PRO A 260 20.24 22.70 -28.96
N PHE A 261 19.84 21.44 -28.96
CA PHE A 261 18.73 20.94 -28.15
C PHE A 261 19.15 20.88 -26.67
N ALA A 262 18.68 21.83 -25.88
CA ALA A 262 18.98 22.00 -24.46
C ALA A 262 17.71 22.33 -23.68
N SER A 263 17.73 22.17 -22.35
CA SER A 263 16.57 22.41 -21.47
C SER A 263 15.91 23.78 -21.70
N PHE A 264 14.58 23.81 -21.77
CA PHE A 264 13.79 25.03 -21.88
C PHE A 264 13.26 25.53 -20.53
N ALA A 265 13.47 24.75 -19.46
CA ALA A 265 12.73 24.89 -18.22
C ALA A 265 12.82 26.28 -17.57
N SER A 266 14.03 26.77 -17.29
CA SER A 266 14.20 28.08 -16.63
C SER A 266 13.59 29.22 -17.46
N SER A 267 13.84 29.27 -18.78
CA SER A 267 13.26 30.32 -19.62
C SER A 267 11.74 30.23 -19.76
N LEU A 268 11.16 29.02 -19.75
CA LEU A 268 9.71 28.84 -19.73
C LEU A 268 9.11 29.34 -18.41
N ILE A 269 9.72 29.04 -17.27
CA ILE A 269 9.27 29.54 -15.96
C ILE A 269 9.32 31.07 -15.94
N GLU A 270 10.44 31.65 -16.36
CA GLU A 270 10.61 33.11 -16.43
C GLU A 270 9.57 33.76 -17.34
N TYR A 271 9.41 33.22 -18.55
CA TYR A 271 8.45 33.74 -19.52
C TYR A 271 7.01 33.67 -19.01
N CYS A 272 6.62 32.54 -18.42
CA CYS A 272 5.28 32.35 -17.90
C CYS A 272 4.96 33.36 -16.80
N ALA A 273 5.89 33.56 -15.86
CA ALA A 273 5.74 34.56 -14.81
C ALA A 273 5.69 35.99 -15.36
N ASP A 274 6.56 36.34 -16.31
CA ASP A 274 6.64 37.70 -16.86
C ASP A 274 5.48 38.08 -17.78
N ASN A 275 4.81 37.08 -18.39
CA ASN A 275 3.72 37.29 -19.35
C ASN A 275 2.36 36.80 -18.84
N ASN A 276 2.26 36.42 -17.56
CA ASN A 276 1.04 35.90 -16.94
C ASN A 276 0.43 34.72 -17.72
N VAL A 277 1.29 33.80 -18.17
CA VAL A 277 0.89 32.53 -18.77
C VAL A 277 0.85 31.47 -17.68
N ARG A 278 -0.27 30.77 -17.54
CA ARG A 278 -0.51 29.90 -16.39
C ARG A 278 -0.22 28.44 -16.71
N TYR A 279 0.65 27.82 -15.92
CA TYR A 279 0.79 26.36 -15.84
C TYR A 279 0.36 25.87 -14.46
N ASP A 280 -0.44 24.81 -14.43
CA ASP A 280 -0.96 24.17 -13.20
C ASP A 280 -0.16 22.91 -12.83
N PHE A 281 0.58 22.33 -13.78
CA PHE A 281 1.48 21.21 -13.51
C PHE A 281 2.69 21.20 -14.46
N TRP A 282 3.73 20.47 -14.08
CA TRP A 282 4.96 20.33 -14.84
C TRP A 282 5.43 18.88 -14.85
N GLY A 283 5.66 18.33 -16.04
CA GLY A 283 6.17 16.98 -16.23
C GLY A 283 7.68 16.94 -16.43
N VAL A 284 8.30 15.88 -15.91
CA VAL A 284 9.65 15.42 -16.30
C VAL A 284 9.63 13.90 -16.55
N SER A 285 10.71 13.37 -17.13
CA SER A 285 10.89 11.93 -17.34
C SER A 285 12.09 11.37 -16.60
N SER A 286 12.03 10.08 -16.26
CA SER A 286 13.19 9.34 -15.78
C SER A 286 13.08 7.86 -16.15
N TYR A 287 14.08 7.38 -16.88
CA TYR A 287 14.32 5.96 -17.06
C TYR A 287 15.50 5.55 -16.18
N VAL A 288 15.27 4.57 -15.30
CA VAL A 288 16.33 4.01 -14.46
C VAL A 288 16.91 2.79 -15.16
N VAL A 289 18.06 2.95 -15.80
CA VAL A 289 18.80 1.84 -16.41
C VAL A 289 19.70 1.24 -15.34
N ILE A 290 19.34 0.09 -14.78
CA ILE A 290 20.01 -0.46 -13.59
C ILE A 290 21.51 -0.75 -13.85
N GLY A 291 21.90 -1.06 -15.08
CA GLY A 291 23.31 -1.27 -15.44
C GLY A 291 24.16 0.02 -15.47
N ASN A 292 23.53 1.21 -15.50
CA ASN A 292 24.22 2.50 -15.61
C ASN A 292 24.28 3.22 -14.25
N SER A 293 25.48 3.57 -13.79
CA SER A 293 25.69 4.18 -12.46
C SER A 293 24.98 5.51 -12.29
N ASP A 294 24.99 6.35 -13.32
CA ASP A 294 24.48 7.70 -13.24
C ASP A 294 22.95 7.72 -13.32
N LEU A 295 22.36 6.76 -14.04
CA LEU A 295 20.90 6.64 -14.18
C LEU A 295 20.25 5.92 -13.00
N ARG A 296 20.98 5.02 -12.32
CA ARG A 296 20.52 4.30 -11.11
C ARG A 296 20.79 5.03 -9.81
N ASN A 297 21.57 6.11 -9.80
CA ASN A 297 21.80 6.91 -8.60
C ASN A 297 20.48 7.56 -8.16
N MET A 298 19.86 6.98 -7.13
CA MET A 298 18.60 7.42 -6.54
C MET A 298 18.78 8.55 -5.53
N GLN A 299 19.92 8.56 -4.82
CA GLN A 299 20.22 9.60 -3.83
C GLN A 299 20.27 11.00 -4.45
N GLY A 300 20.87 11.13 -5.64
CA GLY A 300 20.95 12.41 -6.38
C GLY A 300 19.73 12.72 -7.27
N LYS A 301 18.66 11.91 -7.20
CA LYS A 301 17.58 11.96 -8.19
C LYS A 301 16.67 13.18 -8.01
N TYR A 302 16.43 13.59 -6.77
CA TYR A 302 15.65 14.79 -6.48
C TYR A 302 16.33 16.04 -7.04
N ASP A 303 17.62 16.22 -6.74
CA ASP A 303 18.39 17.39 -7.18
C ASP A 303 18.43 17.47 -8.70
N LYS A 304 18.68 16.34 -9.36
CA LYS A 304 18.80 16.26 -10.82
C LYS A 304 17.50 16.58 -11.56
N LEU A 305 16.35 16.16 -11.02
CA LEU A 305 15.07 16.23 -11.74
C LEU A 305 14.21 17.42 -11.32
N PHE A 306 14.25 17.82 -10.05
CA PHE A 306 13.20 18.65 -9.46
C PHE A 306 13.73 19.91 -8.76
N ALA A 307 14.87 19.85 -8.08
CA ALA A 307 15.33 20.95 -7.21
C ALA A 307 15.43 22.28 -7.97
N ASP A 308 16.04 22.29 -9.15
CA ASP A 308 16.18 23.51 -9.96
C ASP A 308 14.85 24.08 -10.45
N LEU A 309 13.80 23.25 -10.58
CA LEU A 309 12.45 23.70 -10.92
C LEU A 309 11.79 24.38 -9.72
N VAL A 310 11.68 23.67 -8.59
CA VAL A 310 10.93 24.13 -7.41
C VAL A 310 11.63 25.28 -6.68
N ASN A 311 12.96 25.34 -6.74
CA ASN A 311 13.74 26.41 -6.13
C ASN A 311 13.88 27.64 -7.05
N HIS A 312 13.36 27.59 -8.28
CA HIS A 312 13.41 28.72 -9.18
C HIS A 312 12.61 29.90 -8.60
N PRO A 313 13.15 31.14 -8.52
CA PRO A 313 12.48 32.26 -7.84
C PRO A 313 11.11 32.66 -8.42
N LYS A 314 10.85 32.26 -9.66
CA LYS A 314 9.60 32.51 -10.39
C LYS A 314 8.72 31.26 -10.54
N TRP A 315 9.03 30.18 -9.83
CA TRP A 315 8.23 28.96 -9.85
C TRP A 315 6.82 29.23 -9.32
N ASN A 316 5.80 28.73 -10.03
CA ASN A 316 4.43 28.69 -9.51
C ASN A 316 4.33 27.64 -8.39
N ALA A 317 4.34 28.07 -7.14
CA ALA A 317 4.25 27.19 -5.96
C ALA A 317 2.96 26.35 -5.90
N ASN A 318 1.90 26.74 -6.62
CA ASN A 318 0.66 25.96 -6.70
C ASN A 318 0.69 24.89 -7.79
N ALA A 319 1.74 24.83 -8.62
CA ALA A 319 1.85 23.83 -9.67
C ALA A 319 2.32 22.49 -9.10
N THR A 320 1.71 21.40 -9.57
CA THR A 320 2.20 20.04 -9.26
C THR A 320 3.35 19.64 -10.17
N ILE A 321 4.20 18.73 -9.71
CA ILE A 321 5.27 18.12 -10.51
C ILE A 321 5.01 16.62 -10.60
N ASP A 322 4.99 16.13 -11.84
CA ASP A 322 4.76 14.73 -12.14
C ASP A 322 5.96 14.11 -12.86
N LEU A 323 6.27 12.86 -12.55
CA LEU A 323 7.16 12.03 -13.33
C LEU A 323 6.36 11.38 -14.47
N MET A 324 6.19 12.09 -15.58
CA MET A 324 5.21 11.75 -16.62
C MET A 324 5.63 10.62 -17.55
N GLU A 325 6.90 10.22 -17.54
CA GLU A 325 7.37 8.99 -18.18
C GLU A 325 8.42 8.30 -17.32
N TYR A 326 8.07 7.10 -16.85
CA TYR A 326 8.94 6.30 -16.00
C TYR A 326 8.94 4.82 -16.36
N ASN A 327 10.13 4.22 -16.28
CA ASN A 327 10.33 2.79 -16.22
C ASN A 327 11.70 2.45 -15.60
N THR A 328 11.78 1.34 -14.87
CA THR A 328 13.07 0.72 -14.49
C THR A 328 13.40 -0.39 -15.48
N VAL A 329 14.57 -0.32 -16.10
CA VAL A 329 14.94 -1.14 -17.26
C VAL A 329 16.33 -1.72 -17.11
N THR A 330 16.58 -2.85 -17.75
CA THR A 330 17.95 -3.38 -17.93
C THR A 330 18.67 -2.67 -19.08
N THR A 331 17.94 -2.30 -20.12
CA THR A 331 18.47 -1.58 -21.29
C THR A 331 17.40 -0.76 -21.98
N MET A 332 17.82 0.35 -22.62
CA MET A 332 16.98 1.12 -23.54
C MET A 332 16.98 0.56 -24.96
N ASN A 333 17.92 -0.32 -25.30
CA ASN A 333 18.07 -0.91 -26.62
C ASN A 333 18.34 -2.42 -26.50
N GLY A 334 17.27 -3.21 -26.50
CA GLY A 334 17.33 -4.66 -26.44
C GLY A 334 18.05 -5.27 -27.63
N ALA A 335 18.72 -6.41 -27.45
CA ALA A 335 19.47 -7.10 -28.50
C ALA A 335 18.60 -7.59 -29.67
N ASP A 336 17.28 -7.66 -29.50
CA ASP A 336 16.30 -7.95 -30.57
C ASP A 336 15.90 -6.70 -31.39
N GLY A 337 16.45 -5.52 -31.08
CA GLY A 337 16.11 -4.26 -31.73
C GLY A 337 14.71 -3.74 -31.39
N LYS A 338 14.02 -4.32 -30.39
CA LYS A 338 12.65 -3.92 -30.00
C LYS A 338 12.62 -2.89 -28.87
N GLY A 339 13.70 -2.12 -28.70
CA GLY A 339 13.78 -1.04 -27.72
C GLY A 339 13.91 -1.54 -26.27
N THR A 340 13.28 -0.81 -25.34
CA THR A 340 13.45 -0.98 -23.89
C THR A 340 13.09 -2.39 -23.39
N ILE A 341 13.82 -2.87 -22.38
CA ILE A 341 13.51 -4.12 -21.66
C ILE A 341 13.33 -3.77 -20.16
N PRO A 342 12.10 -3.89 -19.61
CA PRO A 342 11.84 -3.69 -18.18
C PRO A 342 12.68 -4.63 -17.32
N ALA A 343 13.06 -4.17 -16.12
CA ALA A 343 13.66 -5.04 -15.11
C ALA A 343 12.54 -5.66 -14.24
N GLU A 344 12.57 -6.97 -14.04
CA GLU A 344 11.54 -7.74 -13.32
C GLU A 344 12.09 -8.40 -12.03
N THR A 345 13.22 -7.91 -11.53
CA THR A 345 13.85 -8.38 -10.28
C THR A 345 13.57 -7.40 -9.14
N SER A 346 13.90 -7.80 -7.89
CA SER A 346 13.66 -6.94 -6.71
C SER A 346 14.35 -5.57 -6.76
N HIS A 347 15.32 -5.36 -7.65
CA HIS A 347 15.86 -4.03 -7.97
C HIS A 347 14.77 -3.03 -8.36
N ALA A 348 13.85 -3.42 -9.25
CA ALA A 348 12.81 -2.54 -9.74
C ALA A 348 11.84 -2.13 -8.63
N GLU A 349 11.48 -3.09 -7.76
CA GLU A 349 10.65 -2.86 -6.57
C GLU A 349 11.24 -1.75 -5.70
N ILE A 350 12.54 -1.84 -5.37
CA ILE A 350 13.17 -0.89 -4.46
C ILE A 350 13.39 0.47 -5.11
N VAL A 351 13.68 0.52 -6.43
CA VAL A 351 13.74 1.80 -7.14
C VAL A 351 12.40 2.54 -7.09
N GLU A 352 11.28 1.82 -7.24
CA GLU A 352 9.95 2.42 -7.15
C GLU A 352 9.61 2.88 -5.73
N LEU A 353 9.95 2.10 -4.71
CA LEU A 353 9.80 2.52 -3.31
C LEU A 353 10.63 3.76 -2.99
N TYR A 354 11.87 3.83 -3.50
CA TYR A 354 12.75 4.99 -3.34
C TYR A 354 12.12 6.24 -3.99
N PHE A 355 11.65 6.13 -5.24
CA PHE A 355 10.94 7.24 -5.88
C PHE A 355 9.70 7.66 -5.09
N SER A 356 8.95 6.70 -4.56
CA SER A 356 7.79 6.99 -3.71
C SER A 356 8.17 7.83 -2.51
N ASN A 357 9.25 7.46 -1.82
CA ASN A 357 9.75 8.21 -0.68
C ASN A 357 10.25 9.63 -1.06
N ILE A 358 10.90 9.79 -2.22
CA ILE A 358 11.26 11.12 -2.75
C ILE A 358 10.02 12.01 -2.92
N PHE A 359 8.93 11.46 -3.47
CA PHE A 359 7.67 12.18 -3.66
C PHE A 359 7.04 12.55 -2.32
N TYR A 360 6.90 11.61 -1.38
CA TYR A 360 6.28 11.91 -0.08
C TYR A 360 7.09 12.90 0.76
N LYS A 361 8.42 12.87 0.69
CA LYS A 361 9.30 13.85 1.37
C LYS A 361 9.24 15.25 0.77
N ASN A 362 8.67 15.41 -0.42
CA ASN A 362 8.62 16.69 -1.14
C ASN A 362 7.21 17.00 -1.67
N LYS A 363 6.18 16.41 -1.04
CA LYS A 363 4.78 16.60 -1.41
C LYS A 363 4.32 18.05 -1.20
N ASP A 364 4.85 18.70 -0.17
CA ASP A 364 4.72 20.13 0.14
C ASP A 364 5.26 21.04 -0.98
N LYS A 365 6.20 20.54 -1.79
CA LYS A 365 6.76 21.24 -2.96
C LYS A 365 6.06 20.88 -4.28
N GLY A 366 4.95 20.15 -4.21
CA GLY A 366 4.09 19.84 -5.36
C GLY A 366 4.38 18.52 -6.08
N LEU A 367 5.36 17.70 -5.65
CA LEU A 367 5.57 16.38 -6.25
C LEU A 367 4.36 15.48 -5.98
N ASP A 368 3.73 14.95 -7.03
CA ASP A 368 2.41 14.30 -6.89
C ASP A 368 2.32 12.90 -7.51
N LEU A 369 2.49 12.78 -8.83
CA LEU A 369 2.21 11.53 -9.55
C LEU A 369 3.38 11.06 -10.42
N ALA A 370 3.47 9.75 -10.60
CA ALA A 370 4.45 9.10 -11.47
C ALA A 370 3.77 8.11 -12.42
N TYR A 371 4.05 8.26 -13.73
CA TYR A 371 3.28 7.64 -14.80
C TYR A 371 4.07 6.48 -15.39
N ARG A 372 3.54 5.27 -15.23
CA ARG A 372 4.24 4.05 -15.64
C ARG A 372 3.91 3.65 -17.06
N TRP A 373 4.94 3.14 -17.74
CA TRP A 373 4.77 2.26 -18.88
C TRP A 373 4.32 0.86 -18.44
N ASN A 374 3.90 0.01 -19.38
CA ASN A 374 3.62 -1.42 -19.18
C ASN A 374 2.49 -1.85 -18.23
N ASN A 375 1.76 -0.92 -17.60
CA ASN A 375 0.55 -1.18 -16.78
C ASN A 375 -0.66 -1.69 -17.59
N ARG A 376 -0.54 -2.83 -18.29
CA ARG A 376 -1.55 -3.39 -19.21
C ARG A 376 -2.58 -4.25 -18.50
N THR A 377 -3.73 -4.47 -19.12
CA THR A 377 -4.70 -5.48 -18.66
C THR A 377 -4.00 -6.83 -18.45
N GLY A 378 -4.18 -7.43 -17.28
CA GLY A 378 -3.50 -8.68 -16.88
C GLY A 378 -2.17 -8.50 -16.13
N SER A 379 -1.58 -7.29 -16.13
CA SER A 379 -0.42 -7.00 -15.26
C SER A 379 -0.84 -6.94 -13.79
N GLN A 380 0.12 -7.21 -12.90
CA GLN A 380 -0.06 -7.14 -11.45
C GLN A 380 0.62 -5.89 -10.88
N GLU A 381 0.26 -5.50 -9.66
CA GLU A 381 1.02 -4.48 -8.93
C GLU A 381 2.27 -5.10 -8.33
N ALA A 382 3.37 -4.35 -8.42
CA ALA A 382 4.64 -4.69 -7.79
C ALA A 382 4.43 -4.90 -6.27
N PRO A 383 4.92 -5.99 -5.66
CA PRO A 383 4.76 -6.26 -4.23
C PRO A 383 5.09 -5.10 -3.30
N GLY A 384 6.17 -4.34 -3.56
CA GLY A 384 6.53 -3.18 -2.75
C GLY A 384 5.48 -2.08 -2.81
N ILE A 385 4.91 -1.86 -3.99
CA ILE A 385 3.90 -0.83 -4.21
C ILE A 385 2.54 -1.27 -3.69
N SER A 386 2.22 -2.55 -3.75
CA SER A 386 1.05 -3.12 -3.06
C SER A 386 1.15 -2.92 -1.54
N ALA A 387 2.31 -3.22 -0.94
CA ALA A 387 2.57 -2.98 0.47
C ALA A 387 2.46 -1.49 0.82
N LEU A 388 3.03 -0.60 0.01
CA LEU A 388 2.92 0.84 0.20
C LEU A 388 1.48 1.36 0.05
N ASN A 389 0.72 0.89 -0.95
CA ASN A 389 -0.66 1.31 -1.17
C ASN A 389 -1.60 0.93 -0.03
N SER A 390 -1.27 -0.11 0.75
CA SER A 390 -2.02 -0.44 1.98
C SER A 390 -1.86 0.59 3.11
N MET A 391 -0.96 1.57 2.93
CA MET A 391 -0.73 2.70 3.84
C MET A 391 -1.39 3.99 3.34
N ASN A 392 -2.12 3.97 2.21
CA ASN A 392 -2.82 5.15 1.70
C ASN A 392 -3.77 5.74 2.76
N ASP A 393 -3.94 7.06 2.70
CA ASP A 393 -4.71 7.90 3.64
C ASP A 393 -4.13 7.99 5.06
N LYS A 394 -3.08 7.23 5.39
CA LYS A 394 -2.35 7.42 6.67
C LYS A 394 -1.46 8.65 6.57
N ILE A 395 -1.40 9.42 7.65
CA ILE A 395 -0.53 10.59 7.78
C ILE A 395 0.93 10.12 7.71
N HIS A 396 1.72 10.67 6.78
CA HIS A 396 3.14 10.39 6.65
C HIS A 396 3.94 11.15 7.72
N TYR A 397 4.97 10.53 8.27
CA TYR A 397 5.87 11.15 9.24
C TYR A 397 7.32 11.09 8.77
N SER A 398 8.04 12.19 8.98
CA SER A 398 9.45 12.31 8.58
C SER A 398 10.35 11.31 9.31
N THR A 399 11.19 10.61 8.54
CA THR A 399 12.17 9.64 9.05
C THR A 399 13.46 10.32 9.52
N THR A 400 13.94 9.91 10.69
CA THR A 400 15.28 10.20 11.21
C THR A 400 16.13 8.94 11.08
N ILE A 401 17.36 9.09 10.59
CA ILE A 401 18.29 7.98 10.37
C ILE A 401 19.55 8.24 11.19
N SER A 402 19.98 7.25 11.99
CA SER A 402 21.25 7.29 12.72
C SER A 402 22.01 5.98 12.58
N GLY A 403 23.31 6.00 12.89
CA GLY A 403 24.21 4.87 12.68
C GLY A 403 24.84 4.88 11.28
N THR A 404 25.45 3.78 10.87
CA THR A 404 26.13 3.67 9.57
C THR A 404 26.06 2.24 9.05
N PRO A 405 25.53 1.99 7.84
CA PRO A 405 25.43 0.64 7.29
C PRO A 405 26.77 -0.11 7.24
N GLN A 406 26.74 -1.43 7.39
CA GLN A 406 27.88 -2.36 7.31
C GLN A 406 28.47 -2.29 5.91
N THR A 407 27.59 -2.34 4.93
CA THR A 407 27.93 -2.02 3.56
C THR A 407 27.73 -0.53 3.37
N SER A 408 28.80 0.26 3.40
CA SER A 408 28.76 1.74 3.28
C SER A 408 28.09 2.31 2.02
N THR A 409 27.72 1.44 1.08
CA THR A 409 27.06 1.79 -0.17
C THR A 409 25.57 1.41 -0.19
N ASN A 410 25.10 0.74 0.87
CA ASN A 410 23.69 0.54 1.13
C ASN A 410 23.08 1.86 1.60
N ASP A 411 21.86 2.09 1.14
CA ASP A 411 21.09 3.30 1.33
C ASP A 411 19.72 2.88 1.86
N LEU A 412 19.57 2.95 3.18
CA LEU A 412 18.39 2.52 3.90
C LEU A 412 17.53 3.71 4.26
N ASP A 413 16.22 3.54 4.16
CA ASP A 413 15.25 4.55 4.53
C ASP A 413 13.94 3.89 4.97
N ALA A 414 13.03 4.71 5.48
CA ALA A 414 11.71 4.28 5.91
C ALA A 414 10.63 5.28 5.47
N ILE A 415 9.41 4.76 5.34
CA ILE A 415 8.18 5.54 5.27
C ILE A 415 7.38 5.19 6.53
N PHE A 416 7.33 6.12 7.48
CA PHE A 416 6.51 5.99 8.69
C PHE A 416 5.13 6.61 8.46
N SER A 417 4.07 5.94 8.90
CA SER A 417 2.73 6.48 8.81
C SER A 417 1.83 6.08 9.96
N ARG A 418 0.86 6.92 10.28
CA ARG A 418 -0.18 6.65 11.27
C ARG A 418 -1.54 7.01 10.72
N LYS A 419 -2.54 6.14 10.95
CA LYS A 419 -3.93 6.46 10.63
C LYS A 419 -4.44 7.60 11.51
N GLU A 420 -5.09 8.58 10.91
CA GLU A 420 -5.62 9.72 11.66
C GLU A 420 -6.66 9.24 12.69
N ASN A 421 -6.58 9.77 13.91
CA ASN A 421 -7.46 9.44 15.05
C ASN A 421 -7.52 7.94 15.42
N ALA A 422 -6.49 7.14 15.06
CA ALA A 422 -6.41 5.73 15.43
C ALA A 422 -4.98 5.32 15.82
N LYS A 423 -4.86 4.35 16.71
CA LYS A 423 -3.59 3.75 17.15
C LYS A 423 -3.09 2.67 16.17
N GLU A 424 -3.14 2.99 14.88
CA GLU A 424 -2.68 2.11 13.79
C GLU A 424 -1.44 2.71 13.13
N PHE A 425 -0.27 2.15 13.44
CA PHE A 425 1.02 2.61 12.93
C PHE A 425 1.56 1.63 11.90
N ASP A 426 2.09 2.13 10.79
CA ASP A 426 2.74 1.32 9.76
C ASP A 426 4.11 1.91 9.42
N VAL A 427 5.09 1.04 9.23
CA VAL A 427 6.44 1.41 8.79
C VAL A 427 6.80 0.55 7.59
N LEU A 428 7.23 1.16 6.49
CA LEU A 428 7.81 0.45 5.35
C LEU A 428 9.28 0.83 5.23
N ILE A 429 10.16 -0.12 5.46
CA ILE A 429 11.62 0.05 5.34
C ILE A 429 12.10 -0.57 4.02
N TYR A 430 13.11 0.03 3.40
CA TYR A 430 13.77 -0.53 2.23
C TYR A 430 15.28 -0.32 2.30
N ASN A 431 16.04 -1.18 1.62
CA ASN A 431 17.48 -1.09 1.51
C ASN A 431 17.89 -1.10 0.03
N TYR A 432 18.40 0.02 -0.48
CA TYR A 432 18.91 0.15 -1.85
C TYR A 432 20.45 0.14 -1.89
N ASN A 433 21.04 -0.11 -3.06
CA ASN A 433 22.48 0.10 -3.25
C ASN A 433 22.73 0.92 -4.53
N ASN A 434 23.18 2.16 -4.37
CA ASN A 434 23.42 3.05 -5.50
C ASN A 434 24.65 2.63 -6.33
N ASN A 435 25.62 1.97 -5.70
CA ASN A 435 26.94 1.76 -6.30
C ASN A 435 27.04 0.44 -7.08
N SER A 436 26.24 -0.56 -6.77
CA SER A 436 26.30 -1.90 -7.35
C SER A 436 24.91 -2.49 -7.51
N ILE A 437 24.70 -3.27 -8.56
CA ILE A 437 23.49 -4.10 -8.76
C ILE A 437 23.65 -5.53 -8.25
N ASP A 438 24.76 -5.81 -7.55
CA ASP A 438 24.96 -7.10 -6.91
C ASP A 438 24.37 -7.05 -5.51
N TYR A 439 23.63 -8.09 -5.15
CA TYR A 439 23.07 -8.26 -3.83
C TYR A 439 24.17 -8.23 -2.75
N LYS A 440 23.92 -7.45 -1.70
CA LYS A 440 24.75 -7.31 -0.51
C LYS A 440 24.08 -8.02 0.67
N ASN A 441 24.90 -8.33 1.67
CA ASN A 441 24.44 -8.96 2.90
C ASN A 441 23.43 -8.06 3.64
N SER A 442 22.67 -8.69 4.55
CA SER A 442 21.72 -8.00 5.42
C SER A 442 22.39 -6.97 6.31
N GLU A 443 21.67 -5.87 6.53
CA GLU A 443 21.99 -4.83 7.48
C GLU A 443 21.14 -5.04 8.74
N ASN A 444 21.72 -4.91 9.93
CA ASN A 444 20.99 -4.99 11.19
C ASN A 444 20.35 -3.62 11.48
N ILE A 445 19.03 -3.59 11.53
CA ILE A 445 18.23 -2.36 11.59
C ILE A 445 17.40 -2.37 12.86
N ASN A 446 17.42 -1.26 13.58
CA ASN A 446 16.45 -0.97 14.63
C ASN A 446 15.39 -0.02 14.07
N VAL A 447 14.14 -0.47 14.06
CA VAL A 447 12.97 0.35 13.72
C VAL A 447 12.34 0.81 15.02
N THR A 448 12.32 2.12 15.26
CA THR A 448 11.81 2.66 16.52
C THR A 448 10.94 3.88 16.31
N PHE A 449 9.90 4.04 17.11
CA PHE A 449 9.13 5.28 17.12
C PHE A 449 8.65 5.61 18.52
N ALA A 450 8.51 6.90 18.77
CA ALA A 450 7.83 7.39 19.95
C ALA A 450 6.35 7.70 19.65
N SER A 451 5.50 7.62 20.68
CA SER A 451 4.05 7.86 20.58
C SER A 451 3.47 8.34 21.90
N GLU A 452 2.22 8.79 21.85
CA GLU A 452 1.40 9.18 23.02
C GLU A 452 0.99 8.01 23.93
N LEU A 453 1.31 6.77 23.56
CA LEU A 453 0.93 5.57 24.34
C LEU A 453 1.61 5.56 25.71
N SER A 454 0.95 4.95 26.69
CA SER A 454 1.51 4.85 28.04
C SER A 454 2.68 3.86 28.08
N GLU A 455 3.63 4.08 28.98
CA GLU A 455 4.65 3.07 29.29
C GLU A 455 4.00 1.76 29.76
N GLY A 456 4.47 0.62 29.25
CA GLY A 456 3.93 -0.68 29.60
C GLY A 456 2.66 -1.08 28.83
N GLU A 457 2.19 -0.25 27.89
CA GLU A 457 1.09 -0.60 26.99
C GLU A 457 1.56 -1.68 26.00
N THR A 458 0.69 -2.64 25.70
CA THR A 458 1.00 -3.72 24.75
C THR A 458 0.49 -3.37 23.35
N LEU A 459 1.37 -3.44 22.36
CA LEU A 459 1.00 -3.45 20.94
C LEU A 459 1.24 -4.84 20.37
N TYR A 460 0.61 -5.10 19.24
CA TYR A 460 0.85 -6.26 18.40
C TYR A 460 1.42 -5.79 17.08
N TYR A 461 2.46 -6.47 16.62
CA TYR A 461 3.06 -6.20 15.34
C TYR A 461 3.23 -7.46 14.50
N ARG A 462 3.22 -7.28 13.19
CA ARG A 462 3.59 -8.31 12.22
C ARG A 462 4.31 -7.64 11.06
N SER A 463 5.04 -8.43 10.29
CA SER A 463 5.72 -7.90 9.12
C SER A 463 5.53 -8.78 7.88
N ILE A 464 5.72 -8.16 6.73
CA ILE A 464 5.87 -8.80 5.43
C ILE A 464 7.16 -8.28 4.81
N ALA A 465 8.03 -9.21 4.40
CA ALA A 465 9.29 -8.89 3.74
C ALA A 465 9.29 -9.43 2.31
N TYR A 466 10.02 -8.74 1.43
CA TYR A 466 10.23 -9.17 0.05
C TYR A 466 11.64 -8.83 -0.39
N GLY A 467 12.37 -9.85 -0.84
CA GLY A 467 13.69 -9.73 -1.42
C GLY A 467 13.89 -10.60 -2.66
N LYS A 468 15.15 -10.85 -2.99
CA LYS A 468 15.58 -11.73 -4.09
C LYS A 468 14.93 -13.10 -4.03
N GLU A 469 14.83 -13.63 -2.82
CA GLU A 469 14.30 -14.96 -2.48
C GLU A 469 12.80 -15.09 -2.70
N ASN A 470 12.05 -13.98 -2.80
CA ASN A 470 10.61 -14.00 -3.07
C ASN A 470 10.28 -13.76 -4.55
N ASN A 471 11.21 -13.21 -5.33
CA ASN A 471 10.97 -12.86 -6.73
C ASN A 471 10.91 -14.12 -7.63
N LYS A 472 9.82 -14.28 -8.39
CA LYS A 472 9.59 -15.48 -9.22
C LYS A 472 10.68 -15.70 -10.27
N LEU A 473 11.08 -14.66 -11.01
CA LEU A 473 12.11 -14.76 -12.05
C LEU A 473 13.45 -15.18 -11.44
N GLN A 474 13.82 -14.57 -10.32
CA GLN A 474 15.09 -14.87 -9.66
C GLN A 474 15.14 -16.30 -9.12
N ASN A 475 14.05 -16.79 -8.52
CA ASN A 475 13.95 -18.19 -8.08
C ASN A 475 14.00 -19.17 -9.27
N PHE A 476 13.26 -18.87 -10.34
CA PHE A 476 13.28 -19.68 -11.55
C PHE A 476 14.69 -19.85 -12.10
N LEU A 477 15.45 -18.75 -12.21
CA LEU A 477 16.77 -18.74 -12.83
C LEU A 477 17.87 -19.46 -12.04
N ILE A 478 17.68 -19.76 -10.74
CA ILE A 478 18.67 -20.50 -9.92
C ILE A 478 19.09 -21.80 -10.61
N ASN A 479 18.13 -22.55 -11.14
CA ASN A 479 18.37 -23.83 -11.81
C ASN A 479 18.13 -23.77 -13.33
N ASN A 480 17.76 -22.60 -13.87
CA ASN A 480 17.29 -22.45 -15.25
C ASN A 480 17.96 -21.28 -16.01
N SER A 481 19.11 -20.78 -15.54
CA SER A 481 19.83 -19.66 -16.17
C SER A 481 20.18 -19.90 -17.65
N GLY A 482 20.34 -21.15 -18.07
CA GLY A 482 20.58 -21.53 -19.47
C GLY A 482 19.45 -21.16 -20.45
N TYR A 483 18.26 -20.80 -19.97
CA TYR A 483 17.17 -20.32 -20.83
C TYR A 483 17.26 -18.84 -21.21
N VAL A 484 18.14 -18.05 -20.58
CA VAL A 484 18.34 -16.64 -20.95
C VAL A 484 19.05 -16.58 -22.30
N LYS A 485 18.50 -15.80 -23.24
CA LYS A 485 19.06 -15.63 -24.58
C LYS A 485 20.38 -14.87 -24.52
N SER A 486 21.31 -15.23 -25.41
CA SER A 486 22.58 -14.51 -25.55
C SER A 486 22.36 -13.02 -25.85
N GLY A 487 23.10 -12.14 -25.17
CA GLY A 487 23.00 -10.68 -25.30
C GLY A 487 21.86 -10.03 -24.49
N PHE A 488 21.11 -10.80 -23.71
CA PHE A 488 20.09 -10.28 -22.80
C PHE A 488 20.56 -10.32 -21.34
N ASP A 489 20.09 -9.36 -20.56
CA ASP A 489 20.31 -9.31 -19.11
C ASP A 489 19.27 -10.21 -18.42
N GLU A 490 19.73 -11.10 -17.54
CA GLU A 490 18.90 -12.04 -16.79
C GLU A 490 17.86 -11.36 -15.86
N LYS A 491 18.02 -10.07 -15.58
CA LYS A 491 17.10 -9.27 -14.74
C LYS A 491 15.92 -8.71 -15.53
N GLY A 492 15.88 -8.90 -16.84
CA GLY A 492 14.87 -8.31 -17.72
C GLY A 492 13.56 -9.10 -17.82
N ASP A 493 12.57 -8.49 -18.48
CA ASP A 493 11.25 -9.11 -18.75
C ASP A 493 11.37 -10.53 -19.35
N PRO A 494 10.85 -11.57 -18.67
CA PRO A 494 10.91 -12.96 -19.12
C PRO A 494 10.41 -13.18 -20.55
N ASN A 495 9.38 -12.43 -20.98
CA ASN A 495 8.84 -12.51 -22.34
C ASN A 495 9.87 -12.09 -23.41
N ARG A 496 10.82 -11.25 -23.01
CA ARG A 496 11.85 -10.69 -23.87
C ARG A 496 13.18 -11.39 -23.70
N ILE A 497 13.54 -11.86 -22.50
CA ILE A 497 14.87 -12.40 -22.22
C ILE A 497 14.98 -13.92 -22.37
N LEU A 498 13.89 -14.68 -22.18
CA LEU A 498 13.93 -16.14 -22.23
C LEU A 498 13.79 -16.67 -23.67
N THR A 499 14.31 -17.87 -23.89
CA THR A 499 13.95 -18.71 -25.04
C THR A 499 12.47 -19.12 -24.97
N GLU A 500 11.89 -19.56 -26.08
CA GLU A 500 10.49 -20.02 -26.11
C GLU A 500 10.23 -21.17 -25.11
N ALA A 501 11.13 -22.17 -25.06
CA ALA A 501 11.06 -23.25 -24.09
C ALA A 501 11.22 -22.75 -22.64
N GLY A 502 12.10 -21.77 -22.43
CA GLY A 502 12.30 -21.14 -21.13
C GLY A 502 11.09 -20.36 -20.65
N LEU A 503 10.43 -19.61 -21.53
CA LEU A 503 9.21 -18.86 -21.20
C LEU A 503 8.07 -19.81 -20.81
N ALA A 504 7.86 -20.89 -21.57
CA ALA A 504 6.86 -21.91 -21.22
C ALA A 504 7.15 -22.55 -19.85
N ALA A 505 8.42 -22.84 -19.56
CA ALA A 505 8.85 -23.35 -18.26
C ALA A 505 8.64 -22.33 -17.13
N TYR A 506 8.90 -21.04 -17.39
CA TYR A 506 8.70 -19.95 -16.44
C TYR A 506 7.21 -19.72 -16.13
N GLU A 507 6.34 -19.77 -17.12
CA GLU A 507 4.89 -19.66 -16.94
C GLU A 507 4.35 -20.79 -16.08
N ALA A 508 4.82 -22.02 -16.30
CA ALA A 508 4.48 -23.20 -15.51
C ALA A 508 5.17 -23.26 -14.13
N TYR A 509 6.15 -22.40 -13.86
CA TYR A 509 6.91 -22.42 -12.61
C TYR A 509 6.08 -21.85 -11.45
N GLU A 510 5.88 -22.67 -10.42
CA GLU A 510 5.32 -22.27 -9.13
C GLU A 510 6.43 -21.68 -8.26
N ASN A 511 6.25 -20.43 -7.81
CA ASN A 511 7.23 -19.75 -6.98
C ASN A 511 7.19 -20.34 -5.56
N PRO A 512 8.28 -20.95 -5.06
CA PRO A 512 8.26 -21.67 -3.79
C PRO A 512 8.18 -20.76 -2.55
N ASN A 513 8.50 -19.47 -2.73
CA ASN A 513 8.65 -18.52 -1.63
C ASN A 513 7.65 -17.35 -1.77
N PRO A 514 6.37 -17.55 -1.39
CA PRO A 514 5.42 -16.45 -1.35
C PRO A 514 5.85 -15.39 -0.33
N HIS A 515 5.64 -14.12 -0.64
CA HIS A 515 5.73 -13.04 0.35
C HIS A 515 4.38 -12.91 1.03
N ALA A 516 4.32 -13.19 2.32
CA ALA A 516 3.11 -13.11 3.12
C ALA A 516 3.45 -12.48 4.48
N TYR A 517 2.43 -11.95 5.14
CA TYR A 517 2.60 -11.52 6.52
C TYR A 517 2.93 -12.71 7.42
N GLY A 518 3.86 -12.49 8.34
CA GLY A 518 4.04 -13.38 9.48
C GLY A 518 2.91 -13.26 10.50
N GLU A 519 2.98 -14.11 11.52
CA GLU A 519 2.09 -14.08 12.66
C GLU A 519 2.24 -12.78 13.47
N TRP A 520 1.14 -12.37 14.10
CA TRP A 520 1.16 -11.27 15.07
C TRP A 520 1.99 -11.66 16.30
N LYS A 521 2.82 -10.73 16.75
CA LYS A 521 3.65 -10.82 17.95
C LYS A 521 3.36 -9.62 18.82
N SER A 522 3.29 -9.78 20.14
CA SER A 522 3.17 -8.61 21.00
C SER A 522 4.52 -7.93 21.25
N ILE A 523 4.50 -6.64 21.55
CA ILE A 523 5.61 -5.85 22.07
C ILE A 523 5.08 -4.91 23.14
N THR A 524 5.83 -4.74 24.22
CA THR A 524 5.48 -3.79 25.30
C THR A 524 6.25 -2.50 25.10
N THR A 525 5.57 -1.36 25.20
CA THR A 525 6.21 -0.05 25.10
C THR A 525 7.12 0.21 26.31
N THR A 526 8.21 0.94 26.09
CA THR A 526 9.11 1.39 27.17
C THR A 526 9.00 2.89 27.39
N ALA A 527 9.39 3.37 28.57
CA ALA A 527 9.50 4.80 28.83
C ALA A 527 10.36 5.50 27.76
N ARG A 528 10.00 6.76 27.46
CA ARG A 528 10.86 7.62 26.65
C ARG A 528 12.13 7.98 27.40
N ASN A 529 13.24 8.05 26.67
CA ASN A 529 14.56 8.36 27.24
C ASN A 529 14.92 9.85 27.16
N ASP A 530 14.07 10.68 26.55
CA ASP A 530 14.25 12.12 26.36
C ASP A 530 13.54 12.99 27.42
N GLY A 531 12.77 12.36 28.32
CA GLY A 531 12.02 13.05 29.37
C GLY A 531 10.66 13.59 28.94
N GLU A 532 10.26 13.38 27.68
CA GLU A 532 8.93 13.73 27.19
C GLU A 532 7.88 12.68 27.62
N SER A 533 6.60 13.06 27.56
CA SER A 533 5.49 12.13 27.87
C SER A 533 5.27 11.10 26.77
N GLY A 534 4.75 9.93 27.14
CA GLY A 534 4.43 8.85 26.20
C GLY A 534 5.42 7.70 26.31
N SER A 535 5.62 6.98 25.21
CA SER A 535 6.42 5.75 25.20
C SER A 535 7.13 5.51 23.87
N VAL A 536 8.08 4.58 23.86
CA VAL A 536 8.85 4.15 22.69
C VAL A 536 8.57 2.69 22.37
N ILE A 537 8.46 2.39 21.08
CA ILE A 537 8.43 1.05 20.51
C ILE A 537 9.74 0.84 19.75
N SER A 538 10.35 -0.35 19.86
CA SER A 538 11.63 -0.66 19.23
C SER A 538 11.68 -2.11 18.78
N VAL A 539 11.88 -2.34 17.48
CA VAL A 539 11.95 -3.68 16.87
C VAL A 539 13.23 -3.79 16.06
N ASP A 540 14.02 -4.82 16.34
CA ASP A 540 15.19 -5.17 15.54
C ASP A 540 14.80 -6.09 14.38
N THR A 541 15.37 -5.83 13.21
CA THR A 541 15.21 -6.65 11.99
C THR A 541 16.51 -6.66 11.18
N GLU A 542 16.56 -7.50 10.15
CA GLU A 542 17.67 -7.59 9.22
C GLU A 542 17.16 -7.48 7.78
N LEU A 543 17.76 -6.60 6.97
CA LEU A 543 17.30 -6.37 5.59
C LEU A 543 18.46 -6.38 4.57
N PRO A 544 18.50 -7.33 3.62
CA PRO A 544 19.49 -7.32 2.54
C PRO A 544 19.23 -6.20 1.54
N SER A 545 20.23 -5.87 0.72
CA SER A 545 20.03 -4.89 -0.37
C SER A 545 18.98 -5.38 -1.36
N PHE A 546 18.26 -4.44 -1.97
CA PHE A 546 17.16 -4.68 -2.89
C PHE A 546 16.02 -5.50 -2.27
N ALA A 547 15.74 -5.25 -0.99
CA ALA A 547 14.62 -5.80 -0.26
C ALA A 547 13.87 -4.69 0.50
N PHE A 548 12.61 -4.97 0.83
CA PHE A 548 11.79 -4.16 1.73
C PHE A 548 11.16 -5.02 2.81
N GLU A 549 10.80 -4.39 3.92
CA GLU A 549 9.94 -4.97 4.94
C GLU A 549 8.90 -3.94 5.36
N LYS A 550 7.63 -4.33 5.40
CA LYS A 550 6.57 -3.53 5.99
C LYS A 550 6.21 -4.13 7.34
N ILE A 551 6.20 -3.30 8.38
CA ILE A 551 5.81 -3.65 9.75
C ILE A 551 4.53 -2.88 10.12
N GLU A 552 3.52 -3.59 10.60
CA GLU A 552 2.27 -3.02 11.09
C GLU A 552 2.21 -3.15 12.60
N PHE A 553 1.80 -2.10 13.31
CA PHE A 553 1.60 -2.08 14.75
C PHE A 553 0.15 -1.70 15.06
N ARG A 554 -0.49 -2.48 15.94
CA ARG A 554 -1.90 -2.35 16.33
C ARG A 554 -2.03 -2.50 17.84
N THR A 555 -2.98 -1.79 18.43
CA THR A 555 -3.41 -2.03 19.81
C THR A 555 -4.43 -3.16 19.90
N GLU A 556 -4.71 -3.62 21.13
CA GLU A 556 -5.60 -4.76 21.40
C GLU A 556 -7.02 -4.61 20.80
N ASP A 557 -7.56 -3.39 20.84
CA ASP A 557 -8.88 -3.02 20.30
C ASP A 557 -9.01 -3.26 18.79
N PHE A 558 -7.91 -3.31 18.03
CA PHE A 558 -7.93 -3.64 16.62
C PHE A 558 -8.38 -5.09 16.36
N PHE A 559 -8.06 -6.00 17.27
CA PHE A 559 -8.36 -7.43 17.11
C PHE A 559 -9.70 -7.81 17.69
N PHE A 560 -10.12 -7.10 18.72
CA PHE A 560 -11.23 -7.49 19.56
C PHE A 560 -12.57 -7.30 18.85
N LYS A 561 -13.31 -8.40 18.73
CA LYS A 561 -14.70 -8.44 18.27
C LYS A 561 -15.57 -9.08 19.34
N THR A 562 -16.79 -8.58 19.51
CA THR A 562 -17.77 -9.27 20.35
C THR A 562 -18.53 -10.28 19.52
N ILE A 563 -18.72 -11.51 20.01
CA ILE A 563 -19.76 -12.40 19.47
C ILE A 563 -21.11 -11.71 19.76
N ALA A 564 -21.79 -11.27 18.70
CA ALA A 564 -23.00 -10.46 18.83
C ALA A 564 -24.09 -11.24 19.57
N PRO A 565 -24.67 -10.70 20.66
CA PRO A 565 -25.61 -11.45 21.46
C PRO A 565 -26.83 -11.84 20.63
N ALA A 566 -27.24 -13.10 20.76
CA ALA A 566 -28.39 -13.66 20.08
C ALA A 566 -29.73 -13.27 20.76
N THR A 567 -29.67 -12.66 21.94
CA THR A 567 -30.81 -12.01 22.60
C THR A 567 -30.43 -10.57 22.88
N VAL A 568 -31.15 -9.61 22.29
CA VAL A 568 -30.97 -8.19 22.58
C VAL A 568 -32.16 -7.74 23.42
N VAL A 569 -31.91 -7.54 24.71
CA VAL A 569 -32.90 -7.07 25.68
C VAL A 569 -32.31 -5.95 26.51
N TRP A 570 -33.08 -4.89 26.69
CA TRP A 570 -32.76 -3.77 27.57
C TRP A 570 -33.81 -3.70 28.67
N THR A 571 -33.36 -3.78 29.92
CA THR A 571 -34.20 -3.83 31.13
C THR A 571 -33.61 -3.09 32.33
N THR A 572 -32.37 -2.62 32.23
CA THR A 572 -31.66 -1.97 33.34
C THR A 572 -31.18 -0.57 32.97
N SER A 573 -30.85 0.24 33.97
CA SER A 573 -30.29 1.57 33.76
C SER A 573 -29.00 1.55 32.93
N GLU A 574 -28.19 0.49 33.08
CA GLU A 574 -26.96 0.28 32.31
C GLU A 574 -27.23 -0.04 30.84
N ASP A 575 -28.22 -0.91 30.57
CA ASP A 575 -28.65 -1.23 29.20
C ASP A 575 -29.11 0.02 28.44
N PHE A 576 -29.82 0.92 29.12
CA PHE A 576 -30.39 2.11 28.51
C PHE A 576 -29.41 3.30 28.47
N ALA A 577 -28.31 3.28 29.23
CA ALA A 577 -27.35 4.38 29.32
C ALA A 577 -26.83 4.93 27.97
N PRO A 578 -26.65 4.11 26.91
CA PRO A 578 -26.20 4.62 25.61
C PRO A 578 -27.25 5.44 24.83
N TRP A 579 -28.51 5.49 25.28
CA TRP A 579 -29.53 6.31 24.64
C TRP A 579 -29.26 7.80 24.87
N THR A 580 -29.30 8.59 23.79
CA THR A 580 -29.05 10.03 23.83
C THR A 580 -30.09 10.81 23.02
N ALA A 581 -30.31 12.07 23.39
CA ALA A 581 -31.11 12.99 22.59
C ALA A 581 -30.28 13.46 21.38
N VAL A 582 -30.78 13.24 20.16
CA VAL A 582 -30.11 13.67 18.91
C VAL A 582 -30.70 14.95 18.33
N THR A 583 -31.88 15.38 18.80
CA THR A 583 -32.45 16.71 18.53
C THR A 583 -32.95 17.37 19.82
N ALA A 584 -33.12 18.70 19.79
CA ALA A 584 -33.66 19.45 20.91
C ALA A 584 -35.15 19.13 21.18
N GLY A 585 -35.58 19.30 22.43
CA GLY A 585 -36.97 19.09 22.85
C GLY A 585 -37.27 17.73 23.48
N ILE A 586 -36.25 16.90 23.68
CA ILE A 586 -36.34 15.63 24.41
C ILE A 586 -35.20 15.54 25.42
N ASN A 587 -35.50 15.04 26.61
CA ASN A 587 -34.52 14.69 27.62
C ASN A 587 -34.61 13.19 27.88
N VAL A 588 -33.47 12.50 27.73
CA VAL A 588 -33.33 11.07 27.99
C VAL A 588 -32.87 10.89 29.43
N ASN A 589 -33.60 10.09 30.20
CA ASN A 589 -33.25 9.70 31.57
C ASN A 589 -33.33 8.17 31.66
N THR A 590 -32.35 7.57 32.34
CA THR A 590 -32.20 6.10 32.44
C THR A 590 -32.31 5.59 33.88
N ASP A 591 -32.81 6.40 34.81
CA ASP A 591 -32.92 6.05 36.23
C ASP A 591 -34.00 4.97 36.47
N ASP A 592 -33.93 4.31 37.63
CA ASP A 592 -34.88 3.29 38.08
C ASP A 592 -35.10 2.14 37.08
N ASP A 593 -34.03 1.71 36.41
CA ASP A 593 -34.04 0.63 35.41
C ASP A 593 -35.00 0.87 34.22
N LYS A 594 -35.23 2.13 33.84
CA LYS A 594 -36.16 2.50 32.76
C LYS A 594 -35.56 3.51 31.80
N LEU A 595 -35.96 3.45 30.53
CA LEU A 595 -35.72 4.53 29.58
C LEU A 595 -36.91 5.50 29.59
N THR A 596 -36.70 6.69 30.14
CA THR A 596 -37.70 7.77 30.15
C THR A 596 -37.33 8.83 29.12
N LEU A 597 -38.22 9.05 28.16
CA LEU A 597 -38.15 10.09 27.15
C LEU A 597 -39.09 11.23 27.53
N ASN A 598 -38.54 12.33 28.06
CA ASN A 598 -39.31 13.49 28.49
C ASN A 598 -39.37 14.56 27.38
N TYR A 599 -40.57 14.95 26.96
CA TYR A 599 -40.79 15.89 25.85
C TYR A 599 -41.06 17.31 26.34
N SER A 600 -40.54 18.29 25.61
CA SER A 600 -40.71 19.73 25.87
C SER A 600 -41.40 20.45 24.72
N SER A 601 -42.17 21.49 25.05
CA SER A 601 -43.00 22.21 24.07
C SER A 601 -42.16 23.08 23.14
N GLY A 602 -42.63 23.29 21.91
CA GLY A 602 -42.01 24.23 20.95
C GLY A 602 -41.01 23.59 19.98
N PHE A 603 -40.87 22.27 20.00
CA PHE A 603 -39.99 21.52 19.11
C PHE A 603 -40.81 20.65 18.16
N ALA A 604 -40.43 20.63 16.87
CA ALA A 604 -41.26 20.02 15.84
C ALA A 604 -41.14 18.49 15.77
N LEU A 605 -39.96 17.92 16.02
CA LEU A 605 -39.64 16.49 15.95
C LEU A 605 -38.47 16.15 16.91
N PRO A 606 -38.72 16.06 18.23
CA PRO A 606 -37.71 15.57 19.18
C PRO A 606 -37.37 14.09 18.92
N MET A 607 -36.07 13.76 18.97
CA MET A 607 -35.52 12.44 18.61
C MET A 607 -34.52 11.96 19.66
N ALA A 608 -34.59 10.69 20.02
CA ALA A 608 -33.56 9.98 20.78
C ALA A 608 -33.05 8.77 20.01
N ALA A 609 -31.77 8.46 20.13
CA ALA A 609 -31.14 7.32 19.47
C ALA A 609 -30.17 6.60 20.40
N ILE A 610 -29.96 5.32 20.09
CA ILE A 610 -28.89 4.49 20.63
C ILE A 610 -27.97 4.09 19.47
N THR A 611 -26.67 4.28 19.67
CA THR A 611 -25.61 4.01 18.67
C THR A 611 -24.66 2.93 19.16
N GLY A 612 -23.80 2.42 18.28
CA GLY A 612 -22.82 1.38 18.64
C GLY A 612 -23.46 -0.01 18.76
N LEU A 613 -24.62 -0.21 18.15
CA LEU A 613 -25.29 -1.50 18.08
C LEU A 613 -24.55 -2.45 17.13
N ASN A 614 -24.75 -3.75 17.32
CA ASN A 614 -24.29 -4.80 16.41
C ASN A 614 -25.38 -5.88 16.29
N ILE A 615 -26.56 -5.47 15.82
CA ILE A 615 -27.73 -6.34 15.72
C ILE A 615 -27.89 -6.78 14.27
N ASN A 616 -27.76 -8.08 13.98
CA ASN A 616 -28.06 -8.57 12.64
C ASN A 616 -29.59 -8.67 12.47
N SER A 617 -30.14 -7.78 11.66
CA SER A 617 -31.59 -7.68 11.40
C SER A 617 -32.23 -8.97 10.87
N ASP A 618 -31.47 -9.82 10.17
CA ASP A 618 -31.96 -11.08 9.62
C ASP A 618 -32.37 -12.10 10.70
N LEU A 619 -32.00 -11.87 11.95
CA LEU A 619 -32.20 -12.81 13.05
C LEU A 619 -33.44 -12.50 13.88
N TYR A 620 -34.01 -11.30 13.72
CA TYR A 620 -35.12 -10.80 14.53
C TYR A 620 -36.30 -10.45 13.63
N GLU A 621 -37.48 -10.96 13.99
CA GLU A 621 -38.73 -10.65 13.29
C GLU A 621 -39.68 -9.76 14.11
N THR A 622 -39.49 -9.71 15.42
CA THR A 622 -40.35 -8.95 16.33
C THR A 622 -39.52 -8.12 17.29
N LEU A 623 -39.88 -6.85 17.45
CA LEU A 623 -39.42 -5.99 18.54
C LEU A 623 -40.54 -5.86 19.56
N GLN A 624 -40.35 -6.38 20.76
CA GLN A 624 -41.29 -6.25 21.88
C GLN A 624 -40.92 -5.06 22.76
N LEU A 625 -41.91 -4.22 23.06
CA LEU A 625 -41.78 -3.05 23.92
C LEU A 625 -42.73 -3.20 25.10
N VAL A 626 -42.24 -3.10 26.33
CA VAL A 626 -43.07 -2.85 27.51
C VAL A 626 -42.98 -1.36 27.81
N VAL A 627 -44.04 -0.63 27.49
CA VAL A 627 -44.00 0.83 27.36
C VAL A 627 -45.26 1.47 27.92
N ARG A 628 -45.09 2.65 28.51
CA ARG A 628 -46.15 3.53 29.02
C ARG A 628 -46.02 4.89 28.37
N ASN A 629 -47.14 5.47 27.96
CA ASN A 629 -47.19 6.78 27.28
C ASN A 629 -48.11 7.74 28.04
N ASN A 630 -47.58 8.90 28.40
CA ASN A 630 -48.27 10.00 29.07
C ASN A 630 -48.18 11.31 28.25
N THR A 631 -48.02 11.19 26.92
CA THR A 631 -48.04 12.33 25.98
C THR A 631 -49.44 12.52 25.41
N GLU A 632 -49.69 13.63 24.71
CA GLU A 632 -50.99 13.88 24.10
C GLU A 632 -51.28 13.09 22.81
N ASP A 633 -50.28 12.43 22.23
CA ASP A 633 -50.40 11.60 21.03
C ASP A 633 -50.26 10.11 21.39
N THR A 634 -50.75 9.25 20.51
CA THR A 634 -50.68 7.79 20.64
C THR A 634 -49.63 7.17 19.74
N SER A 635 -48.90 7.93 18.92
CA SER A 635 -47.89 7.33 18.05
C SER A 635 -46.47 7.35 18.60
N LEU A 636 -45.67 6.41 18.13
CA LEU A 636 -44.21 6.45 18.21
C LEU A 636 -43.64 6.05 16.86
N GLN A 637 -42.63 6.77 16.38
CA GLN A 637 -41.97 6.50 15.11
C GLN A 637 -40.54 6.02 15.34
N MET A 638 -40.10 5.07 14.52
CA MET A 638 -38.82 4.36 14.69
C MET A 638 -38.04 4.33 13.37
N ALA A 639 -36.72 4.45 13.45
CA ALA A 639 -35.78 4.36 12.34
C ALA A 639 -34.54 3.54 12.76
N ALA A 640 -34.03 2.70 11.87
CA ALA A 640 -32.79 1.95 12.08
C ALA A 640 -31.77 2.37 11.01
N ASN A 641 -30.50 2.48 11.37
CA ASN A 641 -29.41 2.91 10.47
C ASN A 641 -29.63 4.26 9.76
N ILE A 642 -30.29 5.21 10.44
CA ILE A 642 -30.46 6.60 9.94
C ILE A 642 -29.77 7.55 10.93
N PRO A 643 -28.53 7.98 10.64
CA PRO A 643 -27.66 8.58 11.63
C PRO A 643 -28.10 9.97 12.10
N GLY A 644 -27.93 10.20 13.40
CA GLY A 644 -28.10 11.52 14.01
C GLY A 644 -29.49 12.12 13.81
N ALA A 645 -29.55 13.41 13.46
CA ALA A 645 -30.80 14.17 13.30
C ALA A 645 -31.49 13.96 11.94
N GLU A 646 -30.99 13.06 11.09
CA GLU A 646 -31.56 12.86 9.74
C GLU A 646 -32.97 12.27 9.79
N PHE A 647 -33.83 12.78 8.90
CA PHE A 647 -35.21 12.33 8.78
C PHE A 647 -35.34 11.15 7.81
N ALA A 648 -36.09 10.13 8.21
CA ALA A 648 -36.27 8.91 7.43
C ALA A 648 -37.64 8.83 6.74
N THR A 649 -37.65 8.68 5.42
CA THR A 649 -38.83 8.17 4.69
C THR A 649 -38.94 6.65 4.90
N GLY A 650 -40.14 6.10 5.15
CA GLY A 650 -40.32 4.65 5.36
C GLY A 650 -40.07 4.16 6.80
N ARG A 651 -39.96 5.07 7.76
CA ARG A 651 -39.94 4.79 9.21
C ARG A 651 -41.12 3.92 9.65
N LYS A 652 -40.92 3.10 10.68
CA LYS A 652 -42.00 2.31 11.29
C LYS A 652 -42.79 3.20 12.24
N LYS A 653 -44.10 3.29 12.06
CA LYS A 653 -45.00 4.00 12.98
C LYS A 653 -45.82 2.97 13.76
N ILE A 654 -45.79 3.06 15.08
CA ILE A 654 -46.55 2.20 15.99
C ILE A 654 -47.51 3.03 16.83
N THR A 655 -48.49 2.39 17.44
CA THR A 655 -49.47 3.02 18.35
C THR A 655 -49.24 2.54 19.77
N ILE A 656 -49.08 3.47 20.71
CA ILE A 656 -48.96 3.27 22.15
C ILE A 656 -50.10 4.06 22.81
N PRO A 657 -51.04 3.41 23.50
CA PRO A 657 -52.13 4.09 24.19
C PRO A 657 -51.61 5.17 25.15
N ASN A 658 -52.23 6.35 25.14
CA ASN A 658 -51.86 7.48 25.98
C ASN A 658 -52.69 7.54 27.28
N ASP A 659 -52.95 6.38 27.87
CA ASP A 659 -53.74 6.21 29.08
C ASP A 659 -52.89 6.18 30.36
N ASN A 660 -51.56 6.38 30.22
CA ASN A 660 -50.59 6.30 31.31
C ASN A 660 -50.56 4.94 32.02
N GLU A 661 -50.98 3.87 31.33
CA GLU A 661 -50.85 2.47 31.78
C GLU A 661 -49.71 1.75 31.03
N TRP A 662 -49.24 0.62 31.56
CA TRP A 662 -48.23 -0.20 30.91
C TRP A 662 -48.84 -1.11 29.83
N HIS A 663 -48.23 -1.10 28.65
CA HIS A 663 -48.64 -1.93 27.51
C HIS A 663 -47.47 -2.74 26.97
N THR A 664 -47.76 -3.94 26.49
CA THR A 664 -46.81 -4.75 25.71
C THR A 664 -47.15 -4.63 24.22
N ILE A 665 -46.24 -4.05 23.44
CA ILE A 665 -46.40 -3.83 22.00
C ILE A 665 -45.40 -4.69 21.25
N ASN A 666 -45.89 -5.57 20.37
CA ASN A 666 -45.05 -6.32 19.44
C ASN A 666 -45.02 -5.61 18.09
N VAL A 667 -43.83 -5.25 17.64
CA VAL A 667 -43.58 -4.56 16.37
C VAL A 667 -43.00 -5.55 15.38
N ASP A 668 -43.73 -5.80 14.29
CA ASP A 668 -43.24 -6.65 13.20
C ASP A 668 -42.13 -5.94 12.40
N LEU A 669 -40.99 -6.61 12.26
CA LEU A 669 -39.80 -6.11 11.56
C LEU A 669 -39.66 -6.69 10.13
N THR A 670 -40.40 -7.75 9.77
CA THR A 670 -40.16 -8.61 8.60
C THR A 670 -40.36 -7.98 7.22
N ASN A 671 -40.85 -6.74 7.15
CA ASN A 671 -41.05 -6.00 5.91
C ASN A 671 -40.71 -4.50 6.06
N TRP A 672 -39.78 -4.19 6.95
CA TRP A 672 -39.37 -2.81 7.19
C TRP A 672 -38.03 -2.52 6.49
N SER A 673 -38.05 -1.63 5.50
CA SER A 673 -36.87 -1.35 4.65
C SER A 673 -35.63 -0.84 5.40
N HIS A 674 -35.82 -0.26 6.59
CA HIS A 674 -34.71 0.20 7.44
C HIS A 674 -34.14 -0.93 8.32
N TRP A 675 -34.83 -2.07 8.43
CA TRP A 675 -34.40 -3.24 9.18
C TRP A 675 -33.68 -4.24 8.26
N ALA A 676 -32.48 -3.87 7.81
CA ALA A 676 -31.69 -4.67 6.89
C ALA A 676 -30.18 -4.60 7.23
N GLY A 677 -29.49 -5.73 7.08
CA GLY A 677 -28.07 -5.87 7.41
C GLY A 677 -27.77 -5.77 8.91
N ILE A 678 -26.58 -5.26 9.23
CA ILE A 678 -26.19 -4.98 10.62
C ILE A 678 -26.73 -3.62 11.04
N ILE A 679 -27.52 -3.61 12.11
CA ILE A 679 -28.06 -2.40 12.71
C ILE A 679 -27.03 -1.86 13.70
N THR A 680 -26.53 -0.66 13.40
CA THR A 680 -25.53 0.07 14.19
C THR A 680 -26.12 1.24 14.97
N GLU A 681 -27.31 1.71 14.58
CA GLU A 681 -28.08 2.74 15.26
C GLU A 681 -29.58 2.45 15.22
N PHE A 682 -30.27 2.74 16.32
CA PHE A 682 -31.72 2.66 16.43
C PHE A 682 -32.28 3.92 17.06
N LYS A 683 -33.33 4.48 16.46
CA LYS A 683 -33.85 5.82 16.79
C LYS A 683 -35.36 5.78 16.99
N VAL A 684 -35.84 6.57 17.95
CA VAL A 684 -37.27 6.82 18.18
C VAL A 684 -37.57 8.31 18.23
N TYR A 685 -38.73 8.71 17.73
CA TYR A 685 -39.15 10.10 17.69
C TYR A 685 -40.66 10.24 17.54
N GLU A 686 -41.18 11.38 17.99
CA GLU A 686 -42.59 11.72 17.85
C GLU A 686 -42.80 13.23 17.86
N ARG A 687 -43.92 13.70 17.32
CA ARG A 687 -44.35 15.10 17.34
C ARG A 687 -45.35 15.35 18.46
N VAL A 688 -44.83 15.48 19.68
CA VAL A 688 -45.59 15.84 20.89
C VAL A 688 -45.03 17.10 21.53
N ASN A 689 -45.86 17.81 22.25
CA ASN A 689 -45.53 19.06 22.93
C ASN A 689 -45.06 18.77 24.36
N THR A 690 -45.65 17.83 25.09
CA THR A 690 -45.31 17.60 26.50
C THR A 690 -45.56 16.15 26.92
N GLY A 691 -45.08 15.77 28.11
CA GLY A 691 -45.30 14.44 28.68
C GLY A 691 -44.09 13.53 28.50
N SER A 692 -44.28 12.23 28.71
CA SER A 692 -43.21 11.26 28.62
C SER A 692 -43.65 9.92 28.04
N ILE A 693 -42.71 9.27 27.36
CA ILE A 693 -42.80 7.84 27.00
C ILE A 693 -41.75 7.12 27.83
N VAL A 694 -42.16 6.08 28.55
CA VAL A 694 -41.32 5.32 29.47
C VAL A 694 -41.28 3.87 29.01
N PHE A 695 -40.09 3.33 28.78
CA PHE A 695 -39.87 1.92 28.48
C PHE A 695 -39.34 1.22 29.72
N ASP A 696 -40.01 0.14 30.10
CA ASP A 696 -39.56 -0.83 31.11
C ASP A 696 -38.70 -1.92 30.47
N ARG A 697 -39.03 -2.28 29.21
CA ARG A 697 -38.33 -3.33 28.47
C ARG A 697 -38.36 -3.06 26.98
N ILE A 698 -37.22 -3.25 26.32
CA ILE A 698 -37.10 -3.28 24.86
C ILE A 698 -36.38 -4.57 24.48
N GLU A 699 -37.02 -5.45 23.73
CA GLU A 699 -36.47 -6.78 23.40
C GLU A 699 -36.64 -7.08 21.91
N PHE A 700 -35.54 -7.42 21.23
CA PHE A 700 -35.61 -8.01 19.89
C PHE A 700 -35.77 -9.52 20.05
N ILE A 701 -36.93 -10.03 19.64
CA ILE A 701 -37.29 -11.43 19.71
C ILE A 701 -36.73 -12.15 18.49
N PRO A 702 -35.91 -13.21 18.68
CA PRO A 702 -35.40 -14.02 17.59
C PRO A 702 -36.51 -14.69 16.79
N LYS A 703 -36.24 -15.00 15.53
CA LYS A 703 -37.12 -15.84 14.70
C LYS A 703 -37.35 -17.20 15.38
N GLY A 704 -38.60 -17.67 15.39
CA GLY A 704 -39.06 -18.81 16.20
C GLY A 704 -38.36 -20.17 16.00
N ASP A 705 -37.54 -20.32 14.95
CA ASP A 705 -36.83 -21.57 14.63
C ASP A 705 -35.32 -21.54 14.97
N VAL A 706 -34.81 -20.45 15.54
CA VAL A 706 -33.36 -20.25 15.72
C VAL A 706 -32.94 -20.56 17.16
N GLU A 707 -32.16 -21.61 17.34
CA GLU A 707 -31.55 -21.95 18.63
C GLU A 707 -30.43 -20.96 18.98
N VAL A 708 -30.34 -20.60 20.27
CA VAL A 708 -29.32 -19.70 20.83
C VAL A 708 -28.40 -20.50 21.73
N PHE A 709 -27.10 -20.29 21.58
CA PHE A 709 -26.06 -20.98 22.32
C PHE A 709 -25.06 -20.01 22.94
N ASP A 710 -24.58 -20.37 24.13
CA ASP A 710 -23.47 -19.67 24.80
C ASP A 710 -22.15 -20.03 24.13
N VAL A 711 -21.30 -19.04 23.88
CA VAL A 711 -19.91 -19.23 23.47
C VAL A 711 -19.02 -18.61 24.53
N ILE A 712 -18.45 -19.44 25.39
CA ILE A 712 -17.55 -19.06 26.47
C ILE A 712 -16.12 -19.25 25.97
N LEU A 713 -15.38 -18.14 25.87
CA LEU A 713 -13.98 -18.13 25.50
C LEU A 713 -13.13 -17.80 26.72
N ASN A 714 -12.21 -18.70 27.04
CA ASN A 714 -11.26 -18.55 28.13
C ASN A 714 -9.83 -18.53 27.59
N LYS A 715 -8.91 -17.99 28.39
CA LYS A 715 -7.47 -18.09 28.13
C LYS A 715 -6.71 -18.50 29.39
N GLU A 716 -5.70 -19.34 29.22
CA GLU A 716 -4.69 -19.68 30.22
C GLU A 716 -3.32 -19.22 29.73
N GLY A 717 -2.52 -18.60 30.59
CA GLY A 717 -1.28 -17.92 30.19
C GLY A 717 -1.51 -16.53 29.60
N ASN A 718 -0.48 -15.94 28.99
CA ASN A 718 -0.54 -14.59 28.45
C ASN A 718 -0.66 -14.59 26.92
N GLY A 719 -1.64 -13.83 26.41
CA GLY A 719 -2.04 -13.81 25.02
C GLY A 719 -3.39 -13.12 24.84
N LEU A 720 -3.74 -12.82 23.60
CA LEU A 720 -4.96 -12.14 23.18
C LEU A 720 -5.86 -13.07 22.36
N LEU A 721 -7.17 -12.94 22.58
CA LEU A 721 -8.20 -13.53 21.73
C LEU A 721 -8.87 -12.43 20.91
N ASN A 722 -9.08 -12.67 19.62
CA ASN A 722 -9.82 -11.75 18.75
C ASN A 722 -11.33 -11.71 19.04
N TYR A 723 -11.84 -12.58 19.91
CA TYR A 723 -13.23 -12.55 20.36
C TYR A 723 -13.35 -12.60 21.88
N SER A 724 -14.37 -11.94 22.43
CA SER A 724 -14.88 -12.23 23.77
C SER A 724 -16.00 -13.25 23.75
N SER A 725 -16.25 -13.85 24.91
CA SER A 725 -17.45 -14.63 25.17
C SER A 725 -18.72 -13.85 24.81
N GLY A 726 -19.76 -14.58 24.43
CA GLY A 726 -21.06 -14.03 24.08
C GLY A 726 -22.08 -15.14 23.83
N THR A 727 -23.17 -14.79 23.16
CA THR A 727 -24.17 -15.77 22.69
C THR A 727 -24.26 -15.70 21.18
N SER A 728 -24.51 -16.82 20.53
CA SER A 728 -24.61 -16.92 19.08
C SER A 728 -25.77 -17.83 18.69
N TYR A 729 -26.32 -17.60 17.51
CA TYR A 729 -27.30 -18.50 16.94
C TYR A 729 -26.67 -19.78 16.38
N GLY A 730 -27.48 -20.84 16.34
CA GLY A 730 -27.19 -22.09 15.67
C GLY A 730 -26.74 -21.89 14.21
N GLY A 731 -25.67 -22.57 13.81
CA GLY A 731 -25.13 -22.57 12.44
C GLY A 731 -24.19 -21.40 12.08
N GLN A 732 -24.00 -20.41 12.96
CA GLN A 732 -23.02 -19.33 12.70
C GLN A 732 -21.58 -19.83 12.80
N GLN A 733 -20.69 -19.23 12.00
CA GLN A 733 -19.28 -19.59 11.94
C GLN A 733 -18.40 -18.42 12.37
N PHE A 734 -17.41 -18.69 13.21
CA PHE A 734 -16.42 -17.70 13.68
C PHE A 734 -14.99 -18.25 13.50
N ASP A 735 -14.06 -17.38 13.13
CA ASP A 735 -12.63 -17.71 13.09
C ASP A 735 -11.93 -17.11 14.31
N LEU A 736 -11.76 -17.95 15.34
CA LEU A 736 -11.07 -17.59 16.57
C LEU A 736 -9.57 -17.56 16.33
N ASN A 737 -8.90 -16.48 16.75
CA ASN A 737 -7.46 -16.30 16.63
C ASN A 737 -6.86 -16.03 18.01
N ALA A 738 -5.82 -16.78 18.34
CA ALA A 738 -5.05 -16.63 19.56
C ALA A 738 -3.68 -16.02 19.25
N ILE A 739 -3.39 -14.83 19.78
CA ILE A 739 -2.14 -14.11 19.55
C ILE A 739 -1.32 -14.19 20.83
N ALA A 740 -0.19 -14.89 20.81
CA ALA A 740 0.64 -15.05 22.00
C ALA A 740 1.35 -13.74 22.38
N GLU A 741 1.43 -13.46 23.69
CA GLU A 741 2.23 -12.35 24.20
C GLU A 741 3.73 -12.69 24.20
N GLN A 742 4.58 -11.68 24.41
CA GLN A 742 6.02 -11.78 24.34
C GLN A 742 6.53 -12.79 25.38
N GLY A 743 7.31 -13.77 24.91
CA GLY A 743 7.80 -14.87 25.75
C GLY A 743 6.78 -15.98 25.97
N TRP A 744 5.67 -16.00 25.22
CA TRP A 744 4.68 -17.06 25.22
C TRP A 744 4.47 -17.63 23.82
N ILE A 745 4.01 -18.87 23.76
CA ILE A 745 3.63 -19.59 22.54
C ILE A 745 2.21 -20.12 22.73
N PHE A 746 1.38 -19.99 21.69
CA PHE A 746 0.09 -20.65 21.65
C PHE A 746 0.27 -22.17 21.54
N GLN A 747 -0.20 -22.91 22.55
CA GLN A 747 -0.08 -24.36 22.60
C GLN A 747 -1.24 -25.07 21.90
N GLY A 748 -2.45 -24.52 21.99
CA GLY A 748 -3.66 -25.12 21.44
C GLY A 748 -4.93 -24.66 22.14
N TRP A 749 -6.06 -25.05 21.56
CA TRP A 749 -7.42 -24.91 22.09
C TRP A 749 -7.83 -26.18 22.83
N THR A 750 -8.54 -26.04 23.95
CA THR A 750 -9.12 -27.14 24.73
C THR A 750 -10.55 -26.82 25.19
N GLY A 751 -11.22 -27.79 25.83
CA GLY A 751 -12.63 -27.69 26.23
C GLY A 751 -13.51 -28.48 25.28
N ASP A 752 -14.57 -27.87 24.77
CA ASP A 752 -15.49 -28.53 23.82
C ASP A 752 -14.86 -28.75 22.44
N ILE A 753 -13.84 -27.96 22.08
CA ILE A 753 -13.04 -28.14 20.86
C ILE A 753 -11.58 -28.25 21.25
N VAL A 754 -10.92 -29.33 20.78
CA VAL A 754 -9.48 -29.56 20.96
C VAL A 754 -8.79 -29.45 19.62
N SER A 755 -7.91 -28.48 19.45
CA SER A 755 -7.23 -28.21 18.18
C SER A 755 -5.91 -27.46 18.41
N THR A 756 -4.94 -27.64 17.52
CA THR A 756 -3.73 -26.80 17.44
C THR A 756 -3.79 -25.79 16.30
N GLU A 757 -4.85 -25.82 15.49
CA GLU A 757 -5.05 -24.88 14.38
C GLU A 757 -5.31 -23.48 14.92
N ASN A 758 -4.63 -22.50 14.33
CA ASN A 758 -4.79 -21.09 14.64
C ASN A 758 -4.60 -20.28 13.34
N PRO A 759 -5.66 -19.64 12.81
CA PRO A 759 -6.99 -19.48 13.40
C PRO A 759 -7.82 -20.78 13.47
N LEU A 760 -8.65 -20.91 14.51
CA LEU A 760 -9.63 -21.97 14.68
C LEU A 760 -11.01 -21.52 14.18
N THR A 761 -11.46 -22.15 13.11
CA THR A 761 -12.85 -22.02 12.65
C THR A 761 -13.80 -22.86 13.50
N ILE A 762 -14.82 -22.23 14.08
CA ILE A 762 -15.89 -22.88 14.85
C ILE A 762 -17.24 -22.70 14.17
N THR A 763 -18.13 -23.68 14.30
CA THR A 763 -19.56 -23.55 13.97
C THR A 763 -20.37 -23.75 15.24
N VAL A 764 -21.19 -22.77 15.60
CA VAL A 764 -21.98 -22.80 16.84
C VAL A 764 -23.24 -23.60 16.63
N ASN A 765 -23.26 -24.87 17.05
CA ASN A 765 -24.45 -25.75 17.00
C ASN A 765 -24.87 -26.28 18.38
N SER A 766 -24.18 -25.83 19.43
CA SER A 766 -24.43 -26.13 20.83
C SER A 766 -23.77 -25.03 21.67
N ASN A 767 -24.03 -25.02 22.98
CA ASN A 767 -23.17 -24.26 23.89
C ASN A 767 -21.72 -24.73 23.74
N LEU A 768 -20.78 -23.78 23.75
CA LEU A 768 -19.35 -24.01 23.59
C LEU A 768 -18.59 -23.34 24.74
N ASN A 769 -17.64 -24.06 25.31
CA ASN A 769 -16.65 -23.58 26.25
C ASN A 769 -15.26 -23.97 25.74
N ILE A 770 -14.53 -22.97 25.24
CA ILE A 770 -13.25 -23.14 24.55
C ILE A 770 -12.19 -22.34 25.31
N THR A 771 -11.05 -22.97 25.59
CA THR A 771 -9.92 -22.34 26.28
C THR A 771 -8.69 -22.33 25.38
N ALA A 772 -8.12 -21.16 25.13
CA ALA A 772 -6.80 -21.03 24.53
C ALA A 772 -5.72 -21.18 25.60
N THR A 773 -4.78 -22.11 25.41
CA THR A 773 -3.64 -22.26 26.32
C THR A 773 -2.40 -21.67 25.69
N PHE A 774 -1.80 -20.70 26.37
CA PHE A 774 -0.48 -20.15 26.08
C PHE A 774 0.50 -20.70 27.11
N VAL A 775 1.68 -21.13 26.64
CA VAL A 775 2.77 -21.58 27.50
C VAL A 775 3.96 -20.66 27.33
N GLN A 776 4.73 -20.45 28.40
CA GLN A 776 5.98 -19.70 28.28
C GLN A 776 6.88 -20.39 27.24
N ASP A 777 7.46 -19.58 26.36
CA ASP A 777 8.52 -20.02 25.45
C ASP A 777 9.73 -20.44 26.28
N GLY A 778 9.75 -21.70 26.70
CA GLY A 778 10.83 -22.23 27.51
C GLY A 778 12.07 -22.31 26.64
N LEU A 779 13.10 -21.49 26.93
CA LEU A 779 14.42 -21.42 26.29
C LEU A 779 14.68 -22.59 25.32
N SER A 780 14.13 -22.48 24.11
CA SER A 780 14.33 -23.51 23.10
C SER A 780 15.78 -23.39 22.65
N VAL A 781 16.60 -24.37 23.02
CA VAL A 781 17.92 -24.50 22.43
C VAL A 781 17.67 -24.88 20.99
N ASP A 782 18.05 -24.01 20.06
CA ASP A 782 17.91 -24.17 18.61
C ASP A 782 18.38 -25.58 18.16
N GLU A 783 17.45 -26.53 18.10
CA GLU A 783 17.73 -27.96 17.84
C GLU A 783 18.37 -28.15 16.46
N ASN A 784 18.15 -27.21 15.54
CA ASN A 784 18.71 -27.22 14.19
C ASN A 784 20.21 -26.88 14.17
N LYS A 785 20.71 -26.07 15.11
CA LYS A 785 22.16 -25.82 15.25
C LYS A 785 22.91 -26.94 15.95
N LEU A 786 22.25 -27.69 16.84
CA LEU A 786 22.86 -28.78 17.61
C LEU A 786 22.92 -30.11 16.86
N ASN A 787 22.02 -30.34 15.90
CA ASN A 787 21.89 -31.64 15.24
C ASN A 787 22.99 -31.99 14.23
N ASN A 788 23.86 -31.06 13.85
CA ASN A 788 24.92 -31.30 12.85
C ASN A 788 26.35 -31.44 13.42
N ALA A 789 26.52 -31.46 14.76
CA ALA A 789 27.86 -31.55 15.37
C ALA A 789 28.50 -32.96 15.25
N PHE A 790 27.71 -34.03 15.37
CA PHE A 790 28.17 -35.41 15.21
C PHE A 790 27.02 -36.37 14.85
N THR A 791 27.34 -37.50 14.24
CA THR A 791 26.40 -38.59 13.96
C THR A 791 26.77 -39.84 14.76
N VAL A 792 25.76 -40.65 15.10
CA VAL A 792 25.94 -41.90 15.85
C VAL A 792 25.30 -43.06 15.09
N PHE A 793 26.06 -44.15 14.89
CA PHE A 793 25.60 -45.34 14.16
C PHE A 793 26.20 -46.63 14.74
N PRO A 794 25.48 -47.77 14.77
CA PRO A 794 24.07 -47.91 14.41
C PRO A 794 23.15 -47.33 15.49
N ASN A 795 22.04 -46.74 15.09
CA ASN A 795 20.98 -46.30 16.00
C ASN A 795 19.62 -46.65 15.36
N PRO A 796 18.91 -47.68 15.83
CA PRO A 796 19.18 -48.49 17.04
C PRO A 796 20.40 -49.42 16.91
N SER A 797 20.99 -49.80 18.06
CA SER A 797 22.03 -50.82 18.18
C SER A 797 21.50 -52.03 18.95
N SER A 798 21.72 -53.25 18.44
CA SER A 798 21.28 -54.51 19.07
C SER A 798 22.30 -55.12 20.04
N ASN A 799 23.49 -54.51 20.16
CA ASN A 799 24.58 -54.99 21.02
C ASN A 799 25.14 -53.89 21.93
N GLY A 800 24.48 -52.74 21.99
CA GLY A 800 24.87 -51.62 22.84
C GLY A 800 26.14 -50.89 22.37
N LEU A 801 26.69 -51.23 21.19
CA LEU A 801 27.86 -50.56 20.63
C LEU A 801 27.44 -49.49 19.62
N PHE A 802 27.99 -48.29 19.78
CA PHE A 802 27.74 -47.14 18.91
C PHE A 802 29.05 -46.53 18.43
N THR A 803 29.08 -46.07 17.17
CA THR A 803 30.20 -45.34 16.58
C THR A 803 29.81 -43.89 16.31
N ILE A 804 30.65 -42.98 16.77
CA ILE A 804 30.53 -41.53 16.58
C ILE A 804 31.34 -41.11 15.36
N LYS A 805 30.72 -40.37 14.43
CA LYS A 805 31.42 -39.60 13.39
C LYS A 805 31.28 -38.11 13.68
N SER A 806 32.40 -37.46 13.95
CA SER A 806 32.55 -36.03 14.24
C SER A 806 33.86 -35.49 13.65
N ASN A 807 33.94 -34.17 13.47
CA ASN A 807 35.15 -33.47 13.01
C ASN A 807 36.17 -33.23 14.14
N SER A 808 35.78 -33.39 15.41
CA SER A 808 36.64 -33.29 16.59
C SER A 808 36.74 -34.63 17.35
N LYS A 809 37.84 -34.88 18.08
CA LYS A 809 38.06 -36.10 18.89
C LYS A 809 37.81 -35.84 20.38
N GLU A 810 36.63 -35.34 20.70
CA GLU A 810 36.28 -34.84 22.04
C GLU A 810 35.77 -35.94 22.98
N LEU A 811 35.58 -35.54 24.24
CA LEU A 811 35.01 -36.37 25.31
C LEU A 811 33.51 -36.53 25.08
N TRP A 812 33.00 -37.73 25.31
CA TRP A 812 31.57 -38.00 25.29
C TRP A 812 31.09 -38.51 26.65
N GLU A 813 29.84 -38.23 26.96
CA GLU A 813 29.15 -38.69 28.16
C GLU A 813 27.83 -39.36 27.76
N VAL A 814 27.41 -40.37 28.49
CA VAL A 814 26.13 -41.06 28.28
C VAL A 814 25.26 -40.89 29.51
N TYR A 815 24.03 -40.50 29.29
CA TYR A 815 23.01 -40.33 30.32
C TYR A 815 21.83 -41.28 30.07
N SER A 816 21.18 -41.74 31.14
CA SER A 816 19.86 -42.35 31.06
C SER A 816 18.81 -41.31 30.66
N LEU A 817 17.62 -41.75 30.25
CA LEU A 817 16.46 -40.87 30.03
C LEU A 817 16.07 -40.04 31.28
N THR A 818 16.38 -40.53 32.48
CA THR A 818 16.14 -39.81 33.74
C THR A 818 17.24 -38.79 34.07
N GLY A 819 18.21 -38.57 33.18
CA GLY A 819 19.27 -37.58 33.34
C GLY A 819 20.45 -38.04 34.21
N VAL A 820 20.53 -39.33 34.58
CA VAL A 820 21.65 -39.88 35.36
C VAL A 820 22.81 -40.23 34.42
N LYS A 821 24.01 -39.72 34.71
CA LYS A 821 25.22 -40.07 33.95
C LYS A 821 25.59 -41.54 34.22
N VAL A 822 25.62 -42.36 33.17
CA VAL A 822 25.89 -43.81 33.26
C VAL A 822 27.29 -44.17 32.73
N LEU A 823 27.84 -43.39 31.79
CA LEU A 823 29.14 -43.65 31.19
C LEU A 823 29.78 -42.34 30.72
N SER A 824 31.10 -42.30 30.62
CA SER A 824 31.83 -41.24 29.92
C SER A 824 33.11 -41.82 29.33
N GLY A 825 33.60 -41.25 28.24
CA GLY A 825 34.81 -41.73 27.58
C GLY A 825 35.35 -40.74 26.54
N LYS A 826 36.38 -41.18 25.83
CA LYS A 826 36.95 -40.44 24.69
C LYS A 826 37.08 -41.34 23.48
N GLY A 827 37.00 -40.77 22.29
CA GLY A 827 37.17 -41.50 21.03
C GLY A 827 35.84 -41.77 20.33
N LYS A 828 35.88 -42.62 19.29
CA LYS A 828 34.75 -42.78 18.35
C LYS A 828 33.79 -43.90 18.71
N THR A 829 33.99 -44.62 19.80
CA THR A 829 33.16 -45.78 20.16
C THR A 829 32.58 -45.59 21.54
N VAL A 830 31.28 -45.84 21.66
CA VAL A 830 30.52 -45.85 22.91
C VAL A 830 29.98 -47.26 23.10
N ASP A 831 30.34 -47.90 24.20
CA ASP A 831 29.89 -49.25 24.55
C ASP A 831 29.03 -49.19 25.80
N ILE A 832 27.72 -49.35 25.60
CA ILE A 832 26.72 -49.43 26.65
C ILE A 832 26.11 -50.83 26.77
N SER A 833 26.77 -51.86 26.21
CA SER A 833 26.31 -53.26 26.23
C SER A 833 26.06 -53.83 27.64
N ARG A 834 26.70 -53.22 28.66
CA ARG A 834 26.55 -53.59 30.08
C ARG A 834 25.32 -52.99 30.78
N PHE A 835 24.59 -52.08 30.14
CA PHE A 835 23.41 -51.44 30.71
C PHE A 835 22.12 -52.08 30.16
N SER A 836 20.97 -51.79 30.79
CA SER A 836 19.68 -52.32 30.34
C SER A 836 19.26 -51.78 28.98
N ASN A 837 18.57 -52.58 28.18
CA ASN A 837 17.99 -52.14 26.91
C ASN A 837 17.06 -50.94 27.16
N GLY A 838 17.14 -49.93 26.30
CA GLY A 838 16.45 -48.66 26.48
C GLY A 838 17.07 -47.50 25.71
N ILE A 839 16.53 -46.30 25.95
CA ILE A 839 17.01 -45.07 25.33
C ILE A 839 18.04 -44.40 26.25
N TYR A 840 19.14 -43.96 25.63
CA TYR A 840 20.22 -43.22 26.26
C TYR A 840 20.49 -41.93 25.49
N ILE A 841 21.14 -40.97 26.14
CA ILE A 841 21.55 -39.71 25.53
C ILE A 841 23.08 -39.68 25.52
N ILE A 842 23.68 -39.65 24.34
CA ILE A 842 25.12 -39.38 24.18
C ILE A 842 25.30 -37.88 24.04
N LYS A 843 26.04 -37.26 24.95
CA LYS A 843 26.39 -35.84 24.95
C LYS A 843 27.86 -35.67 24.54
N MET A 844 28.12 -34.73 23.64
CA MET A 844 29.46 -34.24 23.27
C MET A 844 29.41 -32.71 23.23
N ASP A 845 30.24 -32.07 24.05
CA ASP A 845 30.30 -30.62 24.20
C ASP A 845 28.91 -30.03 24.49
N ASN A 846 28.43 -29.13 23.62
CA ASN A 846 27.10 -28.55 23.72
C ASN A 846 26.02 -29.38 23.00
N ALA A 847 26.37 -30.43 22.25
CA ALA A 847 25.47 -31.25 21.45
C ALA A 847 25.13 -32.60 22.10
N PHE A 848 24.00 -33.19 21.72
CA PHE A 848 23.62 -34.53 22.16
C PHE A 848 22.85 -35.31 21.08
N LYS A 849 22.86 -36.65 21.18
CA LYS A 849 22.09 -37.56 20.33
C LYS A 849 21.38 -38.61 21.19
N LYS A 850 20.09 -38.80 20.95
CA LYS A 850 19.31 -39.90 21.53
C LYS A 850 19.67 -41.20 20.80
N VAL A 851 20.01 -42.24 21.53
CA VAL A 851 20.36 -43.56 20.99
C VAL A 851 19.53 -44.66 21.64
N LEU A 852 19.13 -45.65 20.85
CA LEU A 852 18.32 -46.78 21.29
C LEU A 852 19.19 -48.05 21.32
N PHE A 853 19.36 -48.64 22.50
CA PHE A 853 19.95 -49.97 22.69
C PHE A 853 18.82 -50.99 22.85
N ASN A 854 18.63 -51.83 21.83
CA ASN A 854 17.59 -52.86 21.74
C ASN A 854 18.03 -54.21 22.27
#